data_AF-A0AAN4T4R7-F1
#
_entry.id   AF-A0AAN4T4R7-F1
#
_cell.length_a   1.000
_cell.length_b   1.000
_cell.length_c   1.000
_cell.angle_alpha   90.00
_cell.angle_beta   90.00
_cell.angle_gamma   90.00
#
_symmetry.space_group_name_H-M   'P 1'
#
loop_
_entity.id
_entity.type
_entity.pdbx_description
1 polymer ?
#
loop_
_entity_poly.entity_id
_entity_poly.type
_entity_poly.pdbx_seq_one_letter_code
_entity_poly.pdbx_strand_id
1 'polypeptide(L)'
;MKKKKFIIPILSTLLIAPAILAHQVSADAVDPAASTAPVEQVEVPKENQSVAPTIAQGDSAVSPATEASTEKVTEKSENKQVENSVTPADSETPAAQAVAAPTTQSEKDTVILHTNDVHGRIVEEKGVIGDAKLAAVIEQERAKTNQTTLVVDAGDAFQGLPISNSSKGEERANILNKIGYDAMAVGNHEFDFGLDEVKKYKEILKFPLLSANTYVNGARLFEASTIVDKDKNVVGDEFVVIGVTTPETATKTHPRNVQGVTFTDPISEVNKVIEEVESRAKVEGKTYKHYVILAHLGVDTTTPVEWRGSTLAEALSKNPLLKGKRVTVIDGHSHTVESVTYGDNVTYNQTGSYLHNIGKVTYKSGQILGTPQQISADSVKGITPDPAIQQLVNKIKEKYDQENAKVVVANSPVELNGNRENVRVRETNLGNVVADALYEYGQTGFSHKTDLAVTNGGGLRETIAKGKPITKGDIIAVLPFGNTITQIKVTGQNIADMFAKSLGSIVQEKDGKPVLDENGQPLLEPSGGFLQVSGAKVYYDTTLPADKRILGIEIKNPETGKYEKLNLAKTYYLTTNDFLAAGGDGYSMLGGAREEGPSMDVAFADYLAKTDLTAYAVVNPNSRTISISTAQYKKLQDQAANQVKPNETGEKELVPAVQTNTAQRTATIPVNVHKQFMPSSQKSLPETGTTDTTFISLLGFVVGLLGLSRFKKDHKE
;
A
#
# COMPACT_ATOMS: atom_id res chain seq x y z
N MET A 1 -11.42 64.35 -53.79
CA MET A 1 -10.35 63.45 -54.29
C MET A 1 -9.47 63.03 -53.10
N LYS A 2 -9.50 61.75 -52.68
CA LYS A 2 -8.42 60.74 -52.86
C LYS A 2 -7.07 61.15 -52.24
N LYS A 3 -6.77 60.74 -51.00
CA LYS A 3 -6.26 59.41 -50.54
C LYS A 3 -4.74 59.22 -50.77
N LYS A 4 -4.01 58.88 -49.70
CA LYS A 4 -3.24 57.61 -49.57
C LYS A 4 -2.88 57.31 -48.10
N LYS A 5 -2.93 56.04 -47.72
CA LYS A 5 -2.45 55.47 -46.45
C LYS A 5 -1.36 54.43 -46.77
N PHE A 6 -0.57 54.10 -45.76
CA PHE A 6 0.38 52.98 -45.61
C PHE A 6 0.10 51.70 -46.42
N ILE A 7 1.19 51.03 -46.82
CA ILE A 7 1.46 49.57 -46.76
C ILE A 7 2.99 49.40 -46.91
N ILE A 8 3.60 48.50 -46.13
CA ILE A 8 4.95 47.94 -46.37
C ILE A 8 4.76 46.47 -46.77
N PRO A 9 5.38 45.97 -47.87
CA PRO A 9 5.17 44.61 -48.35
C PRO A 9 6.16 43.57 -47.76
N ILE A 10 5.77 42.31 -47.91
CA ILE A 10 6.44 41.07 -47.49
C ILE A 10 7.22 40.48 -48.69
N LEU A 11 8.35 39.80 -48.44
CA LEU A 11 8.87 38.59 -49.14
C LEU A 11 10.28 38.26 -48.58
N SER A 12 10.80 37.03 -48.45
CA SER A 12 10.26 35.66 -48.26
C SER A 12 11.43 34.68 -48.05
N THR A 13 11.13 33.41 -47.70
CA THR A 13 12.05 32.24 -47.55
C THR A 13 12.91 32.22 -46.26
N LEU A 14 13.12 31.08 -45.59
CA LEU A 14 12.90 29.66 -45.95
C LEU A 14 12.35 28.86 -44.74
N LEU A 15 11.41 27.92 -44.97
CA LEU A 15 11.02 26.92 -43.97
C LEU A 15 11.94 25.69 -44.05
N ILE A 16 12.31 25.11 -42.90
CA ILE A 16 12.73 23.71 -42.79
C ILE A 16 12.02 23.10 -41.58
N ALA A 17 11.25 22.04 -41.80
CA ALA A 17 10.69 21.18 -40.77
C ALA A 17 11.51 19.89 -40.68
N PRO A 18 11.61 19.23 -39.50
CA PRO A 18 12.09 17.86 -39.42
C PRO A 18 10.98 16.91 -39.90
N ALA A 19 11.22 16.20 -41.00
CA ALA A 19 10.30 15.20 -41.52
C ALA A 19 10.47 13.84 -40.82
N ILE A 20 9.34 13.13 -40.71
CA ILE A 20 9.23 11.73 -40.29
C ILE A 20 10.03 10.84 -41.27
N LEU A 21 10.78 9.86 -40.75
CA LEU A 21 11.18 8.68 -41.53
C LEU A 21 10.53 7.43 -40.96
N ALA A 22 9.61 6.86 -41.73
CA ALA A 22 9.15 5.49 -41.52
C ALA A 22 10.19 4.50 -42.08
N HIS A 23 10.32 3.33 -41.47
CA HIS A 23 10.87 2.15 -42.13
C HIS A 23 9.74 1.15 -42.33
N GLN A 24 9.58 0.69 -43.58
CA GLN A 24 8.68 -0.39 -43.92
C GLN A 24 9.35 -1.73 -43.60
N VAL A 25 8.62 -2.63 -42.94
CA VAL A 25 8.87 -4.07 -43.02
C VAL A 25 7.60 -4.71 -43.57
N SER A 26 7.74 -5.53 -44.59
CA SER A 26 6.62 -6.14 -45.31
C SER A 26 5.89 -7.15 -44.43
N ALA A 27 4.56 -7.16 -44.51
CA ALA A 27 3.74 -8.24 -44.00
C ALA A 27 3.32 -9.14 -45.17
N ASP A 28 3.70 -10.42 -45.12
CA ASP A 28 3.13 -11.41 -46.03
C ASP A 28 1.73 -11.81 -45.57
N ALA A 29 0.81 -11.92 -46.53
CA ALA A 29 -0.57 -12.34 -46.29
C ALA A 29 -0.71 -13.86 -46.39
N VAL A 30 -1.53 -14.45 -45.51
CA VAL A 30 -2.02 -15.82 -45.65
C VAL A 30 -3.53 -15.82 -45.35
N ASP A 31 -4.30 -16.40 -46.27
CA ASP A 31 -5.77 -16.46 -46.24
C ASP A 31 -6.35 -17.30 -45.08
N PRO A 32 -7.52 -16.91 -44.55
CA PRO A 32 -8.42 -17.81 -43.85
C PRO A 32 -9.44 -18.42 -44.84
N ALA A 33 -9.24 -19.68 -45.22
CA ALA A 33 -10.23 -20.45 -45.98
C ALA A 33 -11.43 -20.86 -45.10
N ALA A 34 -12.62 -20.95 -45.70
CA ALA A 34 -13.88 -21.20 -45.01
C ALA A 34 -14.10 -22.68 -44.61
N SER A 35 -14.93 -22.89 -43.57
CA SER A 35 -15.80 -24.07 -43.49
C SER A 35 -17.09 -23.72 -42.73
N THR A 36 -18.18 -24.39 -43.08
CA THR A 36 -19.56 -23.97 -42.81
C THR A 36 -20.36 -24.97 -41.97
N ALA A 37 -21.20 -24.42 -41.08
CA ALA A 37 -22.49 -25.00 -40.63
C ALA A 37 -22.45 -26.27 -39.73
N PRO A 38 -23.57 -26.64 -39.06
CA PRO A 38 -24.86 -25.95 -38.98
C PRO A 38 -25.31 -25.50 -37.58
N VAL A 39 -26.33 -24.65 -37.57
CA VAL A 39 -27.17 -24.34 -36.40
C VAL A 39 -28.27 -25.41 -36.30
N GLU A 40 -28.51 -25.94 -35.10
CA GLU A 40 -29.70 -26.74 -34.81
C GLU A 40 -30.60 -25.96 -33.83
N GLN A 41 -31.87 -25.80 -34.19
CA GLN A 41 -32.93 -25.28 -33.32
C GLN A 41 -33.63 -26.44 -32.58
N VAL A 42 -34.71 -26.16 -31.84
CA VAL A 42 -35.57 -27.10 -31.06
C VAL A 42 -35.03 -27.33 -29.63
N GLU A 43 -35.76 -27.12 -28.54
CA GLU A 43 -37.15 -26.64 -28.32
C GLU A 43 -37.29 -25.95 -26.95
N VAL A 44 -38.37 -25.18 -26.75
CA VAL A 44 -38.75 -24.60 -25.44
C VAL A 44 -40.03 -25.26 -24.93
N PRO A 45 -40.02 -25.84 -23.73
CA PRO A 45 -41.23 -26.00 -22.91
C PRO A 45 -41.35 -24.87 -21.88
N LYS A 46 -42.56 -24.33 -21.71
CA LYS A 46 -42.93 -23.39 -20.65
C LYS A 46 -43.55 -24.11 -19.45
N GLU A 47 -43.44 -23.47 -18.29
CA GLU A 47 -44.22 -23.70 -17.05
C GLU A 47 -43.93 -25.05 -16.33
N ASN A 48 -44.00 -25.15 -15.00
CA ASN A 48 -44.71 -24.29 -14.04
C ASN A 48 -44.08 -24.30 -12.60
N GLN A 49 -44.54 -23.36 -11.77
CA GLN A 49 -44.57 -23.38 -10.30
C GLN A 49 -43.27 -23.39 -9.45
N SER A 50 -43.02 -22.23 -8.84
CA SER A 50 -43.03 -22.01 -7.37
C SER A 50 -42.62 -23.17 -6.45
N VAL A 51 -41.44 -23.05 -5.81
CA VAL A 51 -41.24 -23.37 -4.39
C VAL A 51 -40.21 -22.39 -3.80
N ALA A 52 -40.52 -21.77 -2.67
CA ALA A 52 -39.55 -21.04 -1.84
C ALA A 52 -39.35 -21.81 -0.50
N PRO A 53 -38.11 -21.96 0.02
CA PRO A 53 -37.90 -22.55 1.33
C PRO A 53 -37.91 -21.48 2.44
N THR A 54 -39.05 -21.37 3.13
CA THR A 54 -39.12 -20.82 4.49
C THR A 54 -38.70 -21.89 5.49
N ILE A 55 -37.90 -21.56 6.53
CA ILE A 55 -37.81 -22.14 7.90
C ILE A 55 -36.59 -21.43 8.57
N ALA A 56 -36.62 -20.94 9.81
CA ALA A 56 -37.71 -20.55 10.71
C ALA A 56 -37.17 -19.58 11.78
N GLN A 57 -38.03 -18.71 12.32
CA GLN A 57 -37.81 -18.05 13.61
C GLN A 57 -38.31 -18.97 14.74
N GLY A 58 -37.63 -18.94 15.88
CA GLY A 58 -38.09 -19.56 17.12
C GLY A 58 -38.18 -18.52 18.22
N ASP A 59 -39.39 -18.23 18.68
CA ASP A 59 -39.66 -17.32 19.80
C ASP A 59 -39.27 -17.94 21.15
N SER A 60 -38.95 -17.07 22.11
CA SER A 60 -39.11 -17.35 23.55
C SER A 60 -39.21 -16.04 24.32
N ALA A 61 -40.44 -15.63 24.61
CA ALA A 61 -40.74 -14.44 25.41
C ALA A 61 -40.93 -14.80 26.89
N VAL A 62 -40.37 -13.99 27.80
CA VAL A 62 -40.87 -13.85 29.18
C VAL A 62 -40.71 -12.38 29.63
N SER A 63 -41.80 -11.80 30.10
CA SER A 63 -41.86 -10.68 31.06
C SER A 63 -42.84 -11.07 32.16
N PRO A 64 -42.64 -10.60 33.40
CA PRO A 64 -43.38 -9.42 33.91
C PRO A 64 -42.43 -8.40 34.60
N ALA A 65 -42.62 -7.08 34.68
CA ALA A 65 -43.78 -6.17 34.85
C ALA A 65 -43.89 -5.59 36.29
N THR A 66 -43.93 -4.23 36.40
CA THR A 66 -44.42 -3.41 37.55
C THR A 66 -43.69 -3.56 38.91
N GLU A 67 -43.59 -2.62 39.87
CA GLU A 67 -44.13 -1.27 40.23
C GLU A 67 -43.04 -0.57 41.13
N ALA A 68 -43.11 0.67 41.64
CA ALA A 68 -43.59 1.99 41.19
C ALA A 68 -43.32 3.08 42.29
N SER A 69 -43.44 4.38 41.97
CA SER A 69 -43.47 5.53 42.91
C SER A 69 -42.11 5.90 43.59
N THR A 70 -41.86 7.10 44.12
CA THR A 70 -42.73 8.24 44.52
C THR A 70 -41.92 9.55 44.66
N GLU A 71 -42.52 10.72 44.32
CA GLU A 71 -42.42 12.06 44.97
C GLU A 71 -41.03 12.71 45.30
N LYS A 72 -40.84 14.03 45.46
CA LYS A 72 -41.55 15.35 45.34
C LYS A 72 -40.38 16.41 45.34
N VAL A 73 -40.46 17.67 44.91
CA VAL A 73 -41.27 18.83 45.31
C VAL A 73 -41.06 19.95 44.25
N THR A 74 -42.13 20.68 43.95
CA THR A 74 -42.29 22.11 43.59
C THR A 74 -41.09 23.08 43.81
N GLU A 75 -40.98 24.23 43.12
CA GLU A 75 -41.95 25.35 43.08
C GLU A 75 -42.19 26.03 41.72
N LYS A 76 -43.29 26.78 41.65
CA LYS A 76 -43.73 27.63 40.52
C LYS A 76 -43.32 29.09 40.72
N SER A 77 -43.21 29.83 39.62
CA SER A 77 -43.60 31.25 39.55
C SER A 77 -44.01 31.63 38.11
N GLU A 78 -45.30 31.54 37.81
CA GLU A 78 -45.94 32.39 36.79
C GLU A 78 -46.22 33.76 37.47
N ASN A 79 -46.49 34.91 36.83
CA ASN A 79 -47.41 35.11 35.70
C ASN A 79 -47.39 36.59 35.24
N LYS A 80 -47.55 36.86 33.93
CA LYS A 80 -48.45 37.88 33.29
C LYS A 80 -48.39 39.40 33.72
N GLN A 81 -48.82 40.40 32.91
CA GLN A 81 -49.67 40.45 31.71
C GLN A 81 -49.56 41.80 30.94
N VAL A 82 -50.03 41.82 29.68
CA VAL A 82 -50.72 42.93 28.93
C VAL A 82 -49.88 44.14 28.46
N GLU A 83 -49.69 44.46 27.17
CA GLU A 83 -50.59 44.63 25.99
C GLU A 83 -51.19 46.06 25.88
N ASN A 84 -50.68 46.89 24.94
CA ASN A 84 -51.47 47.48 23.84
C ASN A 84 -50.68 48.46 22.92
N SER A 85 -51.21 48.64 21.72
CA SER A 85 -50.66 49.39 20.58
C SER A 85 -51.15 50.85 20.45
N VAL A 86 -50.30 51.80 20.02
CA VAL A 86 -50.69 53.03 19.30
C VAL A 86 -49.58 53.52 18.34
N THR A 87 -49.97 53.93 17.14
CA THR A 87 -49.31 54.89 16.22
C THR A 87 -50.40 55.88 15.75
N PRO A 88 -50.13 57.07 15.12
CA PRO A 88 -48.86 57.61 14.60
C PRO A 88 -48.60 59.10 14.98
N ALA A 89 -47.50 59.71 14.47
CA ALA A 89 -47.42 61.13 14.09
C ALA A 89 -46.17 61.43 13.24
N ASP A 90 -46.31 62.27 12.21
CA ASP A 90 -45.24 62.67 11.29
C ASP A 90 -44.29 63.74 11.84
N SER A 91 -43.04 63.74 11.36
CA SER A 91 -42.23 64.96 11.21
C SER A 91 -41.15 64.76 10.14
N GLU A 92 -41.30 65.45 9.01
CA GLU A 92 -40.32 65.43 7.93
C GLU A 92 -39.06 66.24 8.29
N THR A 93 -37.89 65.80 7.85
CA THR A 93 -36.66 66.62 7.82
C THR A 93 -35.83 66.20 6.59
N PRO A 94 -35.18 67.12 5.84
CA PRO A 94 -34.82 66.84 4.44
C PRO A 94 -33.67 65.83 4.27
N ALA A 95 -33.77 65.03 3.21
CA ALA A 95 -32.78 64.01 2.87
C ALA A 95 -31.42 64.61 2.48
N ALA A 96 -30.38 64.28 3.24
CA ALA A 96 -29.01 64.34 2.76
C ALA A 96 -28.77 63.16 1.81
N GLN A 97 -28.23 63.43 0.61
CA GLN A 97 -27.87 62.37 -0.33
C GLN A 97 -26.71 61.54 0.22
N ALA A 98 -27.03 60.36 0.76
CA ALA A 98 -26.03 59.37 1.11
C ALA A 98 -25.36 58.86 -0.19
N VAL A 99 -24.09 59.21 -0.38
CA VAL A 99 -23.25 58.58 -1.40
C VAL A 99 -23.17 57.10 -1.04
N ALA A 100 -23.68 56.24 -1.91
CA ALA A 100 -23.66 54.80 -1.68
C ALA A 100 -22.19 54.32 -1.56
N ALA A 101 -21.79 53.94 -0.36
CA ALA A 101 -20.55 53.20 -0.16
C ALA A 101 -20.60 51.92 -1.00
N PRO A 102 -19.50 51.49 -1.63
CA PRO A 102 -19.49 50.23 -2.36
C PRO A 102 -19.87 49.11 -1.39
N THR A 103 -20.94 48.37 -1.70
CA THR A 103 -21.31 47.18 -0.95
C THR A 103 -20.21 46.15 -1.09
N THR A 104 -19.33 46.09 -0.09
CA THR A 104 -18.38 44.99 0.08
C THR A 104 -19.18 43.71 0.23
N GLN A 105 -19.23 42.90 -0.84
CA GLN A 105 -19.68 41.51 -0.71
C GLN A 105 -18.84 40.86 0.38
N SER A 106 -19.49 40.23 1.36
CA SER A 106 -18.80 39.42 2.36
C SER A 106 -18.03 38.30 1.66
N GLU A 107 -16.75 38.14 2.01
CA GLU A 107 -15.93 37.02 1.55
C GLU A 107 -16.68 35.69 1.84
N LYS A 108 -16.83 34.83 0.84
CA LYS A 108 -17.43 33.50 1.03
C LYS A 108 -16.56 32.68 1.99
N ASP A 109 -17.17 31.73 2.69
CA ASP A 109 -16.39 30.74 3.44
C ASP A 109 -15.57 29.88 2.46
N THR A 110 -14.38 29.46 2.85
CA THR A 110 -13.57 28.51 2.08
C THR A 110 -13.63 27.14 2.74
N VAL A 111 -13.95 26.09 1.99
CA VAL A 111 -13.96 24.70 2.48
C VAL A 111 -13.01 23.86 1.62
N ILE A 112 -12.10 23.14 2.25
CA ILE A 112 -11.28 22.13 1.61
C ILE A 112 -11.74 20.77 2.15
N LEU A 113 -12.32 19.94 1.29
CA LEU A 113 -12.56 18.53 1.56
C LEU A 113 -11.34 17.73 1.10
N HIS A 114 -10.94 16.75 1.90
CA HIS A 114 -9.80 15.93 1.55
C HIS A 114 -9.87 14.47 2.01
N THR A 115 -9.14 13.64 1.28
CA THR A 115 -8.92 12.22 1.54
C THR A 115 -7.43 11.91 1.45
N ASN A 116 -7.00 10.84 2.11
CA ASN A 116 -5.63 10.32 2.06
C ASN A 116 -5.68 8.81 2.33
N ASP A 117 -4.73 8.05 1.77
CA ASP A 117 -4.54 6.61 2.06
C ASP A 117 -5.84 5.79 1.90
N VAL A 118 -6.61 6.09 0.84
CA VAL A 118 -7.89 5.44 0.57
C VAL A 118 -7.70 4.00 0.11
N HIS A 119 -6.55 3.66 -0.45
CA HIS A 119 -6.14 2.31 -0.80
C HIS A 119 -7.21 1.46 -1.52
N GLY A 120 -7.88 2.03 -2.53
CA GLY A 120 -8.88 1.30 -3.31
C GLY A 120 -10.15 0.89 -2.57
N ARG A 121 -10.53 1.54 -1.46
CA ARG A 121 -11.82 1.32 -0.75
C ARG A 121 -13.01 1.91 -1.53
N ILE A 122 -13.32 1.29 -2.66
CA ILE A 122 -14.37 1.71 -3.61
C ILE A 122 -15.79 1.47 -3.05
N VAL A 123 -16.01 0.34 -2.38
CA VAL A 123 -17.32 -0.13 -1.91
C VAL A 123 -17.56 0.31 -0.46
N GLU A 124 -18.80 0.64 -0.10
CA GLU A 124 -19.18 0.86 1.30
C GLU A 124 -19.14 -0.46 2.09
N GLU A 125 -18.46 -0.45 3.23
CA GLU A 125 -18.39 -1.58 4.17
C GLU A 125 -18.51 -1.10 5.62
N LYS A 126 -18.50 -2.03 6.59
CA LYS A 126 -18.63 -1.67 8.01
C LYS A 126 -17.47 -0.78 8.46
N GLY A 127 -17.75 0.52 8.59
CA GLY A 127 -16.76 1.53 9.00
C GLY A 127 -16.00 2.17 7.84
N VAL A 128 -16.33 1.85 6.58
CA VAL A 128 -15.73 2.40 5.36
C VAL A 128 -16.81 3.13 4.58
N ILE A 129 -16.60 4.42 4.28
CA ILE A 129 -17.61 5.26 3.61
C ILE A 129 -17.93 4.76 2.20
N GLY A 130 -16.91 4.34 1.45
CA GLY A 130 -17.01 3.99 0.03
C GLY A 130 -17.20 5.20 -0.88
N ASP A 131 -16.76 5.08 -2.13
CA ASP A 131 -16.68 6.25 -3.04
C ASP A 131 -18.06 6.85 -3.37
N ALA A 132 -19.14 6.06 -3.32
CA ALA A 132 -20.50 6.55 -3.61
C ALA A 132 -21.08 7.45 -2.50
N LYS A 133 -20.77 7.21 -1.22
CA LYS A 133 -21.17 8.13 -0.13
C LYS A 133 -20.20 9.30 0.01
N LEU A 134 -18.91 9.10 -0.27
CA LEU A 134 -17.93 10.16 -0.42
C LEU A 134 -18.40 11.22 -1.43
N ALA A 135 -18.86 10.78 -2.60
CA ALA A 135 -19.45 11.64 -3.62
C ALA A 135 -20.66 12.43 -3.09
N ALA A 136 -21.60 11.77 -2.39
CA ALA A 136 -22.77 12.44 -1.82
C ALA A 136 -22.41 13.50 -0.76
N VAL A 137 -21.40 13.26 0.08
CA VAL A 137 -20.89 14.24 1.05
C VAL A 137 -20.26 15.44 0.34
N ILE A 138 -19.47 15.19 -0.71
CA ILE A 138 -18.84 16.23 -1.52
C ILE A 138 -19.90 17.12 -2.20
N GLU A 139 -20.93 16.54 -2.80
CA GLU A 139 -22.01 17.31 -3.44
C GLU A 139 -22.87 18.08 -2.42
N GLN A 140 -23.09 17.57 -1.22
CA GLN A 140 -23.76 18.31 -0.14
C GLN A 140 -22.98 19.55 0.32
N GLU A 141 -21.65 19.53 0.28
CA GLU A 141 -20.83 20.72 0.57
C GLU A 141 -20.77 21.67 -0.63
N ARG A 142 -20.70 21.16 -1.86
CA ARG A 142 -20.72 21.99 -3.09
C ARG A 142 -22.05 22.71 -3.31
N ALA A 143 -23.16 22.14 -2.86
CA ALA A 143 -24.49 22.75 -2.96
C ALA A 143 -24.66 24.03 -2.09
N LYS A 144 -23.74 24.31 -1.17
CA LYS A 144 -23.82 25.46 -0.25
C LYS A 144 -23.31 26.73 -0.93
N THR A 145 -24.21 27.64 -1.28
CA THR A 145 -23.91 28.85 -2.06
C THR A 145 -23.11 29.92 -1.31
N ASN A 146 -22.98 29.81 0.02
CA ASN A 146 -22.22 30.73 0.88
C ASN A 146 -20.74 30.34 1.03
N GLN A 147 -20.29 29.25 0.39
CA GLN A 147 -18.91 28.78 0.46
C GLN A 147 -18.33 28.44 -0.92
N THR A 148 -17.01 28.41 -0.99
CA THR A 148 -16.22 27.89 -2.10
C THR A 148 -15.61 26.56 -1.67
N THR A 149 -15.83 25.47 -2.43
CA THR A 149 -15.38 24.11 -2.05
C THR A 149 -14.30 23.58 -2.99
N LEU A 150 -13.12 23.31 -2.44
CA LEU A 150 -12.02 22.56 -3.05
C LEU A 150 -12.08 21.09 -2.60
N VAL A 151 -11.77 20.14 -3.48
CA VAL A 151 -11.72 18.69 -3.17
C VAL A 151 -10.38 18.11 -3.62
N VAL A 152 -9.60 17.54 -2.70
CA VAL A 152 -8.22 17.08 -2.96
C VAL A 152 -7.91 15.74 -2.32
N ASP A 153 -6.95 15.01 -2.90
CA ASP A 153 -6.44 13.74 -2.33
C ASP A 153 -4.94 13.81 -2.04
N ALA A 154 -4.50 13.25 -0.91
CA ALA A 154 -3.11 13.29 -0.46
C ALA A 154 -2.26 12.08 -0.93
N GLY A 155 -2.76 11.24 -1.83
CA GLY A 155 -2.03 10.08 -2.34
C GLY A 155 -2.43 8.76 -1.69
N ASP A 156 -1.88 7.68 -2.24
CA ASP A 156 -2.21 6.28 -1.97
C ASP A 156 -3.71 6.00 -2.16
N ALA A 157 -4.21 6.45 -3.32
CA ALA A 157 -5.60 6.33 -3.71
C ALA A 157 -5.93 4.96 -4.30
N PHE A 158 -4.98 4.35 -5.03
CA PHE A 158 -5.28 3.31 -6.02
C PHE A 158 -5.04 1.88 -5.53
N GLN A 159 -3.83 1.56 -5.09
CA GLN A 159 -3.46 0.22 -4.63
C GLN A 159 -4.12 -0.08 -3.28
N GLY A 160 -4.56 -1.32 -3.07
CA GLY A 160 -4.97 -1.81 -1.76
C GLY A 160 -5.88 -3.02 -1.86
N LEU A 161 -7.20 -2.79 -1.88
CA LEU A 161 -8.16 -3.90 -2.00
C LEU A 161 -8.09 -4.57 -3.39
N PRO A 162 -8.23 -5.90 -3.47
CA PRO A 162 -8.22 -6.66 -4.73
C PRO A 162 -9.17 -6.12 -5.81
N ILE A 163 -10.33 -5.58 -5.45
CA ILE A 163 -11.27 -4.96 -6.41
C ILE A 163 -10.63 -3.80 -7.18
N SER A 164 -9.84 -2.95 -6.51
CA SER A 164 -9.09 -1.86 -7.15
C SER A 164 -7.86 -2.38 -7.89
N ASN A 165 -7.10 -3.28 -7.25
CA ASN A 165 -5.88 -3.86 -7.83
C ASN A 165 -6.15 -4.63 -9.13
N SER A 166 -7.33 -5.24 -9.28
CA SER A 166 -7.76 -5.96 -10.49
C SER A 166 -7.76 -5.09 -11.75
N SER A 167 -7.92 -3.77 -11.60
CA SER A 167 -7.78 -2.77 -12.65
C SER A 167 -6.57 -1.87 -12.48
N LYS A 168 -5.62 -2.22 -11.59
CA LYS A 168 -4.53 -1.34 -11.14
C LYS A 168 -5.01 0.07 -10.79
N GLY A 169 -6.15 0.18 -10.11
CA GLY A 169 -6.77 1.46 -9.74
C GLY A 169 -7.40 2.29 -10.87
N GLU A 170 -7.30 1.91 -12.14
CA GLU A 170 -7.87 2.67 -13.27
C GLU A 170 -9.39 2.93 -13.13
N GLU A 171 -10.13 1.93 -12.66
CA GLU A 171 -11.58 2.07 -12.42
C GLU A 171 -11.87 3.06 -11.29
N ARG A 172 -11.00 3.17 -10.27
CA ARG A 172 -11.11 4.19 -9.22
C ARG A 172 -10.70 5.58 -9.73
N ALA A 173 -9.68 5.69 -10.59
CA ALA A 173 -9.36 6.95 -11.26
C ALA A 173 -10.55 7.51 -12.06
N ASN A 174 -11.32 6.63 -12.73
CA ASN A 174 -12.57 6.99 -13.39
C ASN A 174 -13.66 7.46 -12.39
N ILE A 175 -13.76 6.86 -11.20
CA ILE A 175 -14.64 7.34 -10.13
C ILE A 175 -14.20 8.73 -9.64
N LEU A 176 -12.92 8.96 -9.32
CA LEU A 176 -12.42 10.27 -8.87
C LEU A 176 -12.66 11.37 -9.92
N ASN A 177 -12.52 11.04 -11.20
CA ASN A 177 -12.88 11.92 -12.32
C ASN A 177 -14.37 12.27 -12.38
N LYS A 178 -15.25 11.40 -11.89
CA LYS A 178 -16.71 11.59 -11.87
C LYS A 178 -17.18 12.32 -10.62
N ILE A 179 -16.52 12.10 -9.49
CA ILE A 179 -16.62 12.93 -8.29
C ILE A 179 -16.05 14.33 -8.56
N GLY A 180 -15.08 14.44 -9.48
CA GLY A 180 -14.50 15.71 -9.91
C GLY A 180 -13.59 16.31 -8.84
N TYR A 181 -12.59 15.54 -8.40
CA TYR A 181 -11.49 16.07 -7.58
C TYR A 181 -10.77 17.21 -8.33
N ASP A 182 -10.20 18.16 -7.59
CA ASP A 182 -9.51 19.33 -8.12
C ASP A 182 -7.99 19.11 -8.27
N ALA A 183 -7.39 18.27 -7.42
CA ALA A 183 -5.97 17.85 -7.50
C ALA A 183 -5.70 16.62 -6.61
N MET A 184 -4.59 15.92 -6.87
CA MET A 184 -4.11 14.80 -6.06
C MET A 184 -2.58 14.82 -5.94
N ALA A 185 -2.03 14.49 -4.77
CA ALA A 185 -0.59 14.19 -4.63
C ALA A 185 -0.27 12.75 -5.06
N VAL A 186 0.95 12.54 -5.56
CA VAL A 186 1.49 11.18 -5.76
C VAL A 186 1.98 10.64 -4.41
N GLY A 187 1.40 9.55 -3.93
CA GLY A 187 1.91 8.75 -2.82
C GLY A 187 2.91 7.68 -3.26
N ASN A 188 3.36 6.82 -2.33
CA ASN A 188 4.33 5.77 -2.67
C ASN A 188 3.66 4.58 -3.36
N HIS A 189 2.44 4.20 -2.96
CA HIS A 189 1.73 3.06 -3.52
C HIS A 189 1.13 3.35 -4.91
N GLU A 190 1.13 4.62 -5.36
CA GLU A 190 0.93 4.98 -6.76
C GLU A 190 1.96 4.31 -7.71
N PHE A 191 3.16 3.97 -7.23
CA PHE A 191 4.21 3.33 -8.03
C PHE A 191 4.15 1.80 -8.06
N ASP A 192 3.29 1.14 -7.26
CA ASP A 192 3.31 -0.32 -7.08
C ASP A 192 3.10 -1.13 -8.36
N PHE A 193 2.34 -0.58 -9.30
CA PHE A 193 2.07 -1.19 -10.60
C PHE A 193 3.11 -0.81 -11.68
N GLY A 194 4.15 -0.05 -11.30
CA GLY A 194 5.28 0.35 -12.13
C GLY A 194 5.21 1.78 -12.66
N LEU A 195 6.37 2.30 -13.08
CA LEU A 195 6.54 3.66 -13.61
C LEU A 195 5.63 3.98 -14.81
N ASP A 196 5.27 2.99 -15.62
CA ASP A 196 4.38 3.22 -16.77
C ASP A 196 2.91 3.34 -16.36
N GLU A 197 2.49 2.66 -15.28
CA GLU A 197 1.12 2.80 -14.77
C GLU A 197 0.91 4.16 -14.08
N VAL A 198 1.89 4.63 -13.29
CA VAL A 198 1.78 5.96 -12.66
C VAL A 198 1.82 7.10 -13.68
N LYS A 199 2.54 6.94 -14.81
CA LYS A 199 2.42 7.85 -15.96
C LYS A 199 1.04 7.79 -16.59
N LYS A 200 0.45 6.60 -16.72
CA LYS A 200 -0.91 6.44 -17.25
C LYS A 200 -1.98 7.07 -16.35
N TYR A 201 -1.81 7.08 -15.01
CA TYR A 201 -2.70 7.84 -14.13
C TYR A 201 -2.73 9.33 -14.51
N LYS A 202 -1.58 9.94 -14.78
CA LYS A 202 -1.47 11.33 -15.25
C LYS A 202 -2.21 11.58 -16.58
N GLU A 203 -2.39 10.55 -17.42
CA GLU A 203 -3.13 10.64 -18.69
C GLU A 203 -4.64 10.43 -18.54
N ILE A 204 -5.08 9.54 -17.63
CA ILE A 204 -6.51 9.21 -17.44
C ILE A 204 -7.21 10.12 -16.43
N LEU A 205 -6.48 10.74 -15.50
CA LEU A 205 -7.03 11.71 -14.55
C LEU A 205 -7.34 13.05 -15.23
N LYS A 206 -8.49 13.64 -14.88
CA LYS A 206 -9.00 14.92 -15.42
C LYS A 206 -8.64 16.12 -14.55
N PHE A 207 -7.84 15.88 -13.53
CA PHE A 207 -7.28 16.83 -12.59
C PHE A 207 -5.79 16.49 -12.39
N PRO A 208 -4.95 17.47 -12.04
CA PRO A 208 -3.51 17.25 -11.98
C PRO A 208 -3.11 16.31 -10.83
N LEU A 209 -2.25 15.37 -11.19
CA LEU A 209 -1.50 14.50 -10.28
C LEU A 209 -0.12 15.13 -10.04
N LEU A 210 0.16 15.49 -8.78
CA LEU A 210 1.20 16.45 -8.41
C LEU A 210 2.34 15.81 -7.61
N SER A 211 3.59 16.18 -7.94
CA SER A 211 4.77 15.88 -7.12
C SER A 211 5.93 16.85 -7.41
N ALA A 212 6.27 17.68 -6.44
CA ALA A 212 7.33 18.67 -6.49
C ALA A 212 8.73 18.07 -6.25
N ASN A 213 8.90 16.78 -5.98
CA ASN A 213 10.22 16.20 -5.71
C ASN A 213 10.51 14.89 -6.46
N THR A 214 9.63 14.45 -7.36
CA THR A 214 9.84 13.24 -8.18
C THR A 214 10.43 13.59 -9.56
N TYR A 215 11.57 12.99 -9.87
CA TYR A 215 12.28 13.16 -11.13
C TYR A 215 12.57 11.82 -11.81
N VAL A 216 12.59 11.80 -13.14
CA VAL A 216 13.07 10.68 -13.97
C VAL A 216 14.17 11.19 -14.88
N ASN A 217 15.36 10.58 -14.83
CA ASN A 217 16.52 10.98 -15.65
C ASN A 217 16.83 12.50 -15.56
N GLY A 218 16.63 13.11 -14.39
CA GLY A 218 16.86 14.55 -14.15
C GLY A 218 15.73 15.49 -14.57
N ALA A 219 14.66 14.99 -15.22
CA ALA A 219 13.46 15.79 -15.55
C ALA A 219 12.33 15.50 -14.54
N ARG A 220 11.58 16.53 -14.14
CA ARG A 220 10.44 16.37 -13.22
C ARG A 220 9.34 15.52 -13.89
N LEU A 221 8.86 14.49 -13.20
CA LEU A 221 7.89 13.53 -13.77
C LEU A 221 6.45 14.08 -13.78
N PHE A 222 6.07 14.75 -12.71
CA PHE A 222 4.74 15.31 -12.49
C PHE A 222 4.76 16.84 -12.52
N GLU A 223 3.59 17.46 -12.55
CA GLU A 223 3.50 18.89 -12.28
C GLU A 223 3.81 19.11 -10.79
N ALA A 224 4.57 20.15 -10.46
CA ALA A 224 4.89 20.45 -9.06
C ALA A 224 3.70 21.10 -8.34
N SER A 225 2.95 21.94 -9.06
CA SER A 225 1.83 22.70 -8.54
C SER A 225 0.82 23.07 -9.64
N THR A 226 -0.39 23.39 -9.22
CA THR A 226 -1.45 23.96 -10.05
C THR A 226 -2.10 25.17 -9.35
N ILE A 227 -2.84 25.97 -10.12
CA ILE A 227 -3.67 27.06 -9.60
C ILE A 227 -5.13 26.68 -9.87
N VAL A 228 -5.90 26.43 -8.82
CA VAL A 228 -7.33 26.09 -8.93
C VAL A 228 -8.18 27.33 -8.67
N ASP A 229 -8.84 27.82 -9.71
CA ASP A 229 -9.82 28.90 -9.64
C ASP A 229 -11.24 28.30 -9.53
N LYS A 230 -11.88 28.53 -8.38
CA LYS A 230 -13.25 28.06 -8.08
C LYS A 230 -14.31 29.17 -8.22
N ASP A 231 -13.92 30.44 -8.31
CA ASP A 231 -14.82 31.58 -8.55
C ASP A 231 -14.10 32.67 -9.34
N LYS A 232 -14.20 32.58 -10.66
CA LYS A 232 -13.54 33.44 -11.67
C LYS A 232 -13.83 34.95 -11.52
N ASN A 233 -14.75 35.33 -10.64
CA ASN A 233 -15.11 36.70 -10.35
C ASN A 233 -14.28 37.30 -9.19
N VAL A 234 -13.51 36.49 -8.45
CA VAL A 234 -12.78 36.88 -7.23
C VAL A 234 -11.28 36.65 -7.39
N VAL A 235 -10.58 37.63 -7.95
CA VAL A 235 -9.11 37.58 -8.15
C VAL A 235 -8.38 37.52 -6.80
N GLY A 236 -7.42 36.60 -6.68
CA GLY A 236 -6.61 36.36 -5.48
C GLY A 236 -7.17 35.28 -4.54
N ASP A 237 -8.37 34.77 -4.80
CA ASP A 237 -9.00 33.66 -4.05
C ASP A 237 -8.70 32.28 -4.66
N GLU A 238 -7.86 32.21 -5.70
CA GLU A 238 -7.40 30.96 -6.27
C GLU A 238 -6.52 30.16 -5.29
N PHE A 239 -6.62 28.84 -5.34
CA PHE A 239 -5.81 27.94 -4.53
C PHE A 239 -4.51 27.60 -5.26
N VAL A 240 -3.37 27.93 -4.65
CA VAL A 240 -2.08 27.35 -5.03
C VAL A 240 -2.01 25.96 -4.42
N VAL A 241 -2.10 24.93 -5.27
CA VAL A 241 -2.00 23.53 -4.81
C VAL A 241 -0.63 22.98 -5.19
N ILE A 242 0.14 22.47 -4.23
CA ILE A 242 1.50 21.93 -4.42
C ILE A 242 1.51 20.48 -3.93
N GLY A 243 1.99 19.54 -4.75
CA GLY A 243 2.12 18.13 -4.34
C GLY A 243 3.54 17.79 -3.90
N VAL A 244 3.74 16.86 -2.96
CA VAL A 244 5.07 16.35 -2.58
C VAL A 244 5.00 14.91 -2.07
N THR A 245 5.98 14.08 -2.45
CA THR A 245 5.97 12.62 -2.26
C THR A 245 7.10 12.18 -1.34
N THR A 246 6.87 11.18 -0.48
CA THR A 246 7.92 10.67 0.43
C THR A 246 9.12 10.11 -0.34
N PRO A 247 10.36 10.52 -0.03
CA PRO A 247 11.55 9.89 -0.59
C PRO A 247 11.70 8.41 -0.18
N GLU A 248 10.99 7.96 0.86
CA GLU A 248 10.93 6.54 1.20
C GLU A 248 10.36 5.67 0.08
N THR A 249 9.63 6.24 -0.89
CA THR A 249 9.12 5.54 -2.08
C THR A 249 10.20 4.71 -2.78
N ALA A 250 11.46 5.17 -2.81
CA ALA A 250 12.60 4.43 -3.36
C ALA A 250 12.89 3.07 -2.68
N THR A 251 12.29 2.82 -1.50
CA THR A 251 12.45 1.61 -0.68
C THR A 251 11.13 0.98 -0.21
N LYS A 252 9.99 1.67 -0.41
CA LYS A 252 8.64 1.23 0.00
C LYS A 252 7.85 0.54 -1.13
N THR A 253 8.25 0.76 -2.38
CA THR A 253 7.81 -0.05 -3.52
C THR A 253 9.00 -0.82 -4.10
N HIS A 254 8.73 -1.88 -4.87
CA HIS A 254 9.79 -2.70 -5.46
C HIS A 254 10.73 -1.85 -6.34
N PRO A 255 12.07 -1.93 -6.18
CA PRO A 255 13.04 -1.22 -7.01
C PRO A 255 12.86 -1.29 -8.53
N ARG A 256 12.22 -2.34 -9.09
CA ARG A 256 11.91 -2.41 -10.54
C ARG A 256 10.88 -1.36 -10.98
N ASN A 257 9.99 -0.96 -10.08
CA ASN A 257 8.93 0.01 -10.35
C ASN A 257 9.44 1.45 -10.45
N VAL A 258 10.59 1.73 -9.81
CA VAL A 258 11.19 3.08 -9.67
C VAL A 258 12.56 3.20 -10.35
N GLN A 259 12.85 2.34 -11.33
CA GLN A 259 14.11 2.42 -12.08
C GLN A 259 14.25 3.78 -12.80
N GLY A 260 15.37 4.47 -12.56
CA GLY A 260 15.63 5.81 -13.09
C GLY A 260 14.79 6.93 -12.44
N VAL A 261 13.96 6.61 -11.44
CA VAL A 261 13.23 7.58 -10.62
C VAL A 261 14.12 8.02 -9.44
N THR A 262 14.14 9.31 -9.15
CA THR A 262 14.81 9.88 -7.98
C THR A 262 13.86 10.80 -7.23
N PHE A 263 13.82 10.68 -5.90
CA PHE A 263 13.03 11.52 -5.02
C PHE A 263 13.96 12.46 -4.26
N THR A 264 13.83 13.76 -4.48
CA THR A 264 14.68 14.78 -3.83
C THR A 264 14.09 15.24 -2.50
N ASP A 265 14.86 16.03 -1.74
CA ASP A 265 14.41 16.59 -0.46
C ASP A 265 13.06 17.33 -0.58
N PRO A 266 12.02 16.89 0.17
CA PRO A 266 10.67 17.40 -0.02
C PRO A 266 10.53 18.86 0.42
N ILE A 267 11.19 19.25 1.52
CA ILE A 267 11.06 20.60 2.09
C ILE A 267 11.75 21.64 1.19
N SER A 268 12.95 21.34 0.70
CA SER A 268 13.67 22.22 -0.23
C SER A 268 12.89 22.43 -1.52
N GLU A 269 12.33 21.36 -2.11
CA GLU A 269 11.55 21.49 -3.35
C GLU A 269 10.25 22.27 -3.18
N VAL A 270 9.46 22.01 -2.12
CA VAL A 270 8.21 22.76 -1.88
C VAL A 270 8.50 24.25 -1.72
N ASN A 271 9.57 24.63 -1.03
CA ASN A 271 9.95 26.04 -0.89
C ASN A 271 10.36 26.67 -2.24
N LYS A 272 11.11 25.98 -3.10
CA LYS A 272 11.41 26.47 -4.47
C LYS A 272 10.15 26.69 -5.29
N VAL A 273 9.18 25.77 -5.21
CA VAL A 273 7.91 25.90 -5.96
C VAL A 273 7.07 27.07 -5.44
N ILE A 274 7.11 27.36 -4.13
CA ILE A 274 6.50 28.57 -3.55
C ILE A 274 7.17 29.83 -4.10
N GLU A 275 8.51 29.87 -4.15
CA GLU A 275 9.28 30.99 -4.72
C GLU A 275 8.97 31.21 -6.21
N GLU A 276 8.85 30.13 -7.01
CA GLU A 276 8.48 30.16 -8.42
C GLU A 276 7.04 30.65 -8.64
N VAL A 277 6.09 30.21 -7.81
CA VAL A 277 4.68 30.66 -7.89
C VAL A 277 4.57 32.14 -7.50
N GLU A 278 5.18 32.56 -6.39
CA GLU A 278 5.13 33.96 -5.94
C GLU A 278 5.84 34.91 -6.90
N SER A 279 6.96 34.47 -7.49
CA SER A 279 7.67 35.27 -8.50
C SER A 279 6.82 35.48 -9.75
N ARG A 280 6.11 34.44 -10.22
CA ARG A 280 5.16 34.56 -11.34
C ARG A 280 3.95 35.43 -10.97
N ALA A 281 3.34 35.20 -9.81
CA ALA A 281 2.22 36.00 -9.31
C ALA A 281 2.57 37.49 -9.29
N LYS A 282 3.73 37.84 -8.73
CA LYS A 282 4.25 39.22 -8.69
C LYS A 282 4.45 39.84 -10.08
N VAL A 283 4.94 39.08 -11.06
CA VAL A 283 5.08 39.55 -12.45
C VAL A 283 3.72 39.77 -13.11
N GLU A 284 2.73 38.93 -12.80
CA GLU A 284 1.35 39.05 -13.28
C GLU A 284 0.50 40.08 -12.50
N GLY A 285 1.04 40.69 -11.45
CA GLY A 285 0.31 41.62 -10.57
C GLY A 285 -0.74 40.94 -9.68
N LYS A 286 -0.62 39.64 -9.45
CA LYS A 286 -1.49 38.80 -8.60
C LYS A 286 -0.90 38.58 -7.22
N THR A 287 -1.78 38.30 -6.26
CA THR A 287 -1.42 37.85 -4.91
C THR A 287 -2.36 36.71 -4.52
N TYR A 288 -1.84 35.49 -4.39
CA TYR A 288 -2.64 34.35 -3.91
C TYR A 288 -2.75 34.35 -2.39
N LYS A 289 -3.95 34.08 -1.87
CA LYS A 289 -4.22 33.95 -0.42
C LYS A 289 -4.07 32.52 0.12
N HIS A 290 -4.32 31.50 -0.71
CA HIS A 290 -4.53 30.11 -0.27
C HIS A 290 -3.45 29.18 -0.81
N TYR A 291 -2.79 28.47 0.09
CA TYR A 291 -1.76 27.48 -0.22
C TYR A 291 -2.17 26.14 0.35
N VAL A 292 -2.39 25.15 -0.52
CA VAL A 292 -2.74 23.79 -0.15
C VAL A 292 -1.58 22.89 -0.53
N ILE A 293 -0.89 22.37 0.46
CA ILE A 293 0.25 21.47 0.27
C ILE A 293 -0.27 20.05 0.46
N LEU A 294 -0.42 19.33 -0.65
CA LEU A 294 -0.76 17.91 -0.67
C LEU A 294 0.53 17.12 -0.46
N ALA A 295 0.77 16.72 0.77
CA ALA A 295 1.90 15.92 1.17
C ALA A 295 1.51 14.44 1.18
N HIS A 296 2.45 13.59 0.81
CA HIS A 296 2.41 12.17 1.10
C HIS A 296 3.72 11.79 1.79
N LEU A 297 3.89 12.30 3.02
CA LEU A 297 5.14 12.31 3.77
C LEU A 297 5.00 11.58 5.11
N GLY A 298 3.87 11.78 5.79
CA GLY A 298 3.56 11.15 7.07
C GLY A 298 4.40 11.67 8.24
N VAL A 299 4.14 11.06 9.40
CA VAL A 299 4.77 11.42 10.68
C VAL A 299 5.36 10.22 11.43
N ASP A 300 5.50 9.07 10.76
CA ASP A 300 5.95 7.82 11.37
C ASP A 300 7.31 7.94 12.05
N THR A 301 7.46 7.22 13.17
CA THR A 301 8.71 7.24 13.93
C THR A 301 9.90 6.69 13.15
N THR A 302 9.66 5.86 12.13
CA THR A 302 10.65 5.29 11.21
C THR A 302 11.00 6.21 10.03
N THR A 303 10.10 7.12 9.64
CA THR A 303 10.37 8.15 8.61
C THR A 303 11.43 9.12 9.12
N PRO A 304 12.50 9.44 8.35
CA PRO A 304 13.46 10.48 8.69
C PRO A 304 12.77 11.82 8.99
N VAL A 305 13.19 12.53 10.03
CA VAL A 305 12.48 13.72 10.54
C VAL A 305 12.41 14.80 9.46
N GLU A 306 13.48 14.99 8.72
CA GLU A 306 13.60 15.87 7.56
C GLU A 306 12.60 15.60 6.43
N TRP A 307 11.99 14.41 6.39
CA TRP A 307 11.02 14.01 5.36
C TRP A 307 9.57 14.00 5.84
N ARG A 308 9.29 14.32 7.12
CA ARG A 308 7.92 14.27 7.68
C ARG A 308 7.08 15.48 7.30
N GLY A 309 5.77 15.26 7.13
CA GLY A 309 4.81 16.35 6.86
C GLY A 309 4.69 17.35 8.00
N SER A 310 4.90 16.93 9.25
CA SER A 310 4.97 17.81 10.42
C SER A 310 6.17 18.75 10.39
N THR A 311 7.35 18.27 9.95
CA THR A 311 8.56 19.11 9.79
C THR A 311 8.45 20.01 8.56
N LEU A 312 7.79 19.57 7.49
CA LEU A 312 7.39 20.45 6.39
C LEU A 312 6.46 21.57 6.87
N ALA A 313 5.41 21.26 7.64
CA ALA A 313 4.48 22.26 8.17
C ALA A 313 5.19 23.31 9.08
N GLU A 314 6.11 22.86 9.94
CA GLU A 314 6.93 23.76 10.76
C GLU A 314 7.88 24.64 9.92
N ALA A 315 8.46 24.11 8.84
CA ALA A 315 9.28 24.89 7.93
C ALA A 315 8.46 25.95 7.18
N LEU A 316 7.27 25.59 6.71
CA LEU A 316 6.35 26.49 6.02
C LEU A 316 5.84 27.62 6.92
N SER A 317 5.61 27.36 8.23
CA SER A 317 5.19 28.41 9.17
C SER A 317 6.29 29.45 9.45
N LYS A 318 7.52 29.16 9.05
CA LYS A 318 8.69 30.05 9.13
C LYS A 318 9.03 30.70 7.79
N ASN A 319 8.37 30.33 6.69
CA ASN A 319 8.64 30.89 5.36
C ASN A 319 8.07 32.32 5.26
N PRO A 320 8.90 33.35 4.98
CA PRO A 320 8.45 34.74 4.93
C PRO A 320 7.48 35.05 3.77
N LEU A 321 7.52 34.28 2.67
CA LEU A 321 6.60 34.44 1.53
C LEU A 321 5.17 33.99 1.85
N LEU A 322 4.99 33.11 2.84
CA LEU A 322 3.67 32.63 3.27
C LEU A 322 3.08 33.47 4.41
N LYS A 323 3.79 34.49 4.90
CA LYS A 323 3.35 35.27 6.06
C LYS A 323 2.01 35.98 5.77
N GLY A 324 1.00 35.69 6.59
CA GLY A 324 -0.35 36.24 6.44
C GLY A 324 -1.22 35.56 5.37
N LYS A 325 -0.75 34.44 4.78
CA LYS A 325 -1.51 33.61 3.85
C LYS A 325 -2.11 32.40 4.56
N ARG A 326 -3.27 31.91 4.10
CA ARG A 326 -3.88 30.65 4.58
C ARG A 326 -3.06 29.48 4.04
N VAL A 327 -2.44 28.68 4.92
CA VAL A 327 -1.67 27.49 4.51
C VAL A 327 -2.30 26.23 5.13
N THR A 328 -2.69 25.30 4.28
CA THR A 328 -3.22 23.99 4.66
C THR A 328 -2.26 22.91 4.17
N VAL A 329 -1.55 22.24 5.07
CA VAL A 329 -0.87 20.98 4.78
C VAL A 329 -1.88 19.85 4.98
N ILE A 330 -2.07 19.05 3.95
CA ILE A 330 -2.92 17.86 3.93
C ILE A 330 -1.98 16.71 3.61
N ASP A 331 -1.78 15.82 4.57
CA ASP A 331 -0.79 14.74 4.49
C ASP A 331 -1.45 13.35 4.40
N GLY A 332 -0.63 12.32 4.17
CA GLY A 332 -1.00 10.91 4.19
C GLY A 332 0.15 10.03 4.72
N HIS A 333 0.36 8.86 4.12
CA HIS A 333 1.45 7.90 4.36
C HIS A 333 1.40 7.15 5.71
N SER A 334 1.26 7.89 6.81
CA SER A 334 1.32 7.33 8.17
C SER A 334 -0.01 6.83 8.73
N HIS A 335 -1.11 6.99 7.97
CA HIS A 335 -2.46 6.59 8.34
C HIS A 335 -2.95 7.18 9.68
N THR A 336 -2.45 8.36 10.08
CA THR A 336 -2.77 9.01 11.36
C THR A 336 -4.00 9.90 11.24
N VAL A 337 -4.81 9.95 12.31
CA VAL A 337 -5.85 10.97 12.46
C VAL A 337 -5.24 12.10 13.28
N GLU A 338 -4.81 13.17 12.63
CA GLU A 338 -4.09 14.27 13.28
C GLU A 338 -4.50 15.64 12.72
N SER A 339 -4.48 16.66 13.57
CA SER A 339 -4.67 18.05 13.18
C SER A 339 -3.90 18.96 14.12
N VAL A 340 -2.91 19.69 13.59
CA VAL A 340 -1.96 20.51 14.38
C VAL A 340 -1.74 21.87 13.72
N THR A 341 -1.67 22.92 14.52
CA THR A 341 -1.35 24.28 14.07
C THR A 341 0.14 24.57 14.23
N TYR A 342 0.76 25.13 13.19
CA TYR A 342 2.15 25.60 13.20
C TYR A 342 2.20 27.11 12.92
N GLY A 343 2.77 27.86 13.87
CA GLY A 343 2.79 29.33 13.82
C GLY A 343 1.39 29.93 13.76
N ASP A 344 1.29 31.11 13.12
CA ASP A 344 0.05 31.90 13.07
C ASP A 344 -0.83 31.57 11.85
N ASN A 345 -0.38 30.68 10.93
CA ASN A 345 -1.00 30.56 9.62
C ASN A 345 -0.95 29.18 8.92
N VAL A 346 -0.29 28.16 9.50
CA VAL A 346 -0.26 26.81 8.93
C VAL A 346 -1.12 25.85 9.76
N THR A 347 -2.00 25.10 9.10
CA THR A 347 -2.64 23.91 9.69
C THR A 347 -2.19 22.65 8.97
N TYR A 348 -1.75 21.65 9.72
CA TYR A 348 -1.39 20.30 9.27
C TYR A 348 -2.55 19.34 9.59
N ASN A 349 -2.94 18.47 8.65
CA ASN A 349 -4.17 17.67 8.74
C ASN A 349 -3.98 16.30 8.06
N GLN A 350 -4.41 15.21 8.72
CA GLN A 350 -4.47 13.83 8.18
C GLN A 350 -5.74 13.13 8.69
N THR A 351 -6.35 12.23 7.91
CA THR A 351 -7.72 11.71 8.16
C THR A 351 -7.78 10.25 8.64
N GLY A 352 -6.64 9.65 8.96
CA GLY A 352 -6.51 8.21 9.12
C GLY A 352 -6.23 7.57 7.76
N SER A 353 -6.99 6.54 7.40
CA SER A 353 -6.91 5.87 6.09
C SER A 353 -8.25 5.23 5.72
N TYR A 354 -8.31 4.59 4.54
CA TYR A 354 -9.38 3.68 4.11
C TYR A 354 -10.79 4.27 4.03
N LEU A 355 -10.93 5.60 3.91
CA LEU A 355 -12.21 6.31 4.06
C LEU A 355 -12.95 5.95 5.37
N HIS A 356 -12.22 5.78 6.47
CA HIS A 356 -12.83 5.83 7.80
C HIS A 356 -13.36 7.23 8.13
N ASN A 357 -12.72 8.27 7.58
CA ASN A 357 -13.16 9.67 7.65
C ASN A 357 -12.99 10.37 6.30
N ILE A 358 -13.67 11.50 6.13
CA ILE A 358 -13.37 12.54 5.15
C ILE A 358 -12.91 13.77 5.92
N GLY A 359 -11.77 14.34 5.55
CA GLY A 359 -11.24 15.56 6.15
C GLY A 359 -11.97 16.79 5.63
N LYS A 360 -12.23 17.74 6.51
CA LYS A 360 -12.84 19.03 6.17
C LYS A 360 -12.13 20.17 6.90
N VAL A 361 -11.46 21.05 6.16
CA VAL A 361 -10.89 22.29 6.71
C VAL A 361 -11.76 23.46 6.27
N THR A 362 -12.29 24.23 7.22
CA THR A 362 -13.14 25.41 6.96
C THR A 362 -12.41 26.69 7.35
N TYR A 363 -12.45 27.71 6.48
CA TYR A 363 -12.03 29.07 6.77
C TYR A 363 -13.24 30.01 6.64
N LYS A 364 -13.49 30.81 7.68
CA LYS A 364 -14.45 31.92 7.62
C LYS A 364 -13.79 33.16 7.01
N SER A 365 -14.62 34.12 6.57
CA SER A 365 -14.15 35.45 6.11
C SER A 365 -13.10 36.03 7.06
N GLY A 366 -11.94 36.45 6.53
CA GLY A 366 -10.83 37.02 7.30
C GLY A 366 -10.05 36.07 8.22
N GLN A 367 -10.44 34.80 8.35
CA GLN A 367 -9.74 33.81 9.18
C GLN A 367 -8.45 33.33 8.48
N ILE A 368 -7.32 33.25 9.19
CA ILE A 368 -6.02 32.81 8.62
C ILE A 368 -5.71 31.33 8.90
N LEU A 369 -6.09 30.80 10.06
CA LEU A 369 -5.94 29.39 10.43
C LEU A 369 -7.22 28.61 10.15
N GLY A 370 -7.12 27.44 9.52
CA GLY A 370 -8.29 26.62 9.20
C GLY A 370 -8.89 25.98 10.46
N THR A 371 -10.19 25.69 10.41
CA THR A 371 -10.87 24.86 11.40
C THR A 371 -11.06 23.45 10.84
N PRO A 372 -10.22 22.46 11.25
CA PRO A 372 -10.31 21.09 10.78
C PRO A 372 -11.43 20.31 11.47
N GLN A 373 -12.02 19.36 10.74
CA GLN A 373 -13.08 18.46 11.15
C GLN A 373 -12.91 17.11 10.44
N GLN A 374 -13.36 16.03 11.08
CA GLN A 374 -13.40 14.68 10.51
C GLN A 374 -14.86 14.27 10.34
N ILE A 375 -15.27 13.95 9.12
CA ILE A 375 -16.59 13.41 8.79
C ILE A 375 -16.45 11.88 8.76
N SER A 376 -16.72 11.22 9.88
CA SER A 376 -16.52 9.77 10.04
C SER A 376 -17.59 8.93 9.31
N ALA A 377 -17.23 7.68 8.99
CA ALA A 377 -18.14 6.68 8.43
C ALA A 377 -19.45 6.53 9.22
N ASP A 378 -19.38 6.63 10.55
CA ASP A 378 -20.55 6.57 11.42
C ASP A 378 -21.49 7.76 11.23
N SER A 379 -20.96 8.98 10.99
CA SER A 379 -21.76 10.18 10.83
C SER A 379 -22.51 10.23 9.49
N VAL A 380 -22.01 9.52 8.47
CA VAL A 380 -22.61 9.48 7.11
C VAL A 380 -23.44 8.24 6.82
N LYS A 381 -23.68 7.36 7.82
CA LYS A 381 -24.51 6.15 7.66
C LYS A 381 -25.87 6.43 7.03
N GLY A 382 -26.53 7.50 7.45
CA GLY A 382 -27.84 7.93 6.95
C GLY A 382 -27.84 8.73 5.65
N ILE A 383 -26.67 9.05 5.09
CA ILE A 383 -26.58 9.74 3.79
C ILE A 383 -26.89 8.75 2.67
N THR A 384 -27.75 9.15 1.73
CA THR A 384 -28.01 8.38 0.51
C THR A 384 -26.79 8.48 -0.41
N PRO A 385 -26.22 7.36 -0.91
CA PRO A 385 -25.10 7.39 -1.86
C PRO A 385 -25.45 8.13 -3.15
N ASP A 386 -24.46 8.72 -3.82
CA ASP A 386 -24.66 9.31 -5.15
C ASP A 386 -25.07 8.21 -6.16
N PRO A 387 -26.19 8.36 -6.88
CA PRO A 387 -26.72 7.31 -7.73
C PRO A 387 -25.85 7.03 -8.97
N ALA A 388 -25.11 8.02 -9.49
CA ALA A 388 -24.26 7.84 -10.66
C ALA A 388 -22.95 7.15 -10.28
N ILE A 389 -22.34 7.51 -9.14
CA ILE A 389 -21.17 6.82 -8.61
C ILE A 389 -21.55 5.41 -8.13
N GLN A 390 -22.70 5.22 -7.48
CA GLN A 390 -23.16 3.88 -7.07
C GLN A 390 -23.33 2.93 -8.27
N GLN A 391 -23.81 3.42 -9.41
CA GLN A 391 -23.88 2.62 -10.65
C GLN A 391 -22.49 2.21 -11.17
N LEU A 392 -21.49 3.09 -11.07
CA LEU A 392 -20.10 2.76 -11.43
C LEU A 392 -19.51 1.72 -10.47
N VAL A 393 -19.67 1.93 -9.16
CA VAL A 393 -19.23 1.01 -8.10
C VAL A 393 -19.84 -0.39 -8.32
N ASN A 394 -21.14 -0.47 -8.59
CA ASN A 394 -21.83 -1.73 -8.86
C ASN A 394 -21.25 -2.43 -10.10
N LYS A 395 -21.06 -1.71 -11.22
CA LYS A 395 -20.49 -2.28 -12.45
C LYS A 395 -19.06 -2.79 -12.27
N ILE A 396 -18.23 -2.06 -11.51
CA ILE A 396 -16.86 -2.47 -11.18
C ILE A 396 -16.91 -3.74 -10.33
N LYS A 397 -17.80 -3.79 -9.33
CA LYS A 397 -18.00 -4.98 -8.50
C LYS A 397 -18.48 -6.18 -9.33
N GLU A 398 -19.47 -6.02 -10.21
CA GLU A 398 -19.96 -7.09 -11.09
C GLU A 398 -18.84 -7.67 -11.97
N LYS A 399 -18.02 -6.80 -12.58
CA LYS A 399 -16.84 -7.21 -13.38
C LYS A 399 -15.80 -7.95 -12.52
N TYR A 400 -15.52 -7.46 -11.32
CA TYR A 400 -14.61 -8.11 -10.38
C TYR A 400 -15.14 -9.47 -9.88
N ASP A 401 -16.43 -9.57 -9.54
CA ASP A 401 -17.09 -10.82 -9.16
C ASP A 401 -17.03 -11.85 -10.31
N GLN A 402 -17.21 -11.41 -11.57
CA GLN A 402 -17.08 -12.26 -12.76
C GLN A 402 -15.64 -12.75 -13.00
N GLU A 403 -14.63 -11.89 -12.81
CA GLU A 403 -13.22 -12.29 -12.87
C GLU A 403 -12.86 -13.29 -11.76
N ASN A 404 -13.40 -13.08 -10.56
CA ASN A 404 -13.19 -13.97 -9.42
C ASN A 404 -13.88 -15.33 -9.58
N ALA A 405 -15.01 -15.40 -10.29
CA ALA A 405 -15.69 -16.65 -10.61
C ALA A 405 -14.90 -17.56 -11.59
N LYS A 406 -13.79 -17.08 -12.18
CA LYS A 406 -12.96 -17.91 -13.07
C LYS A 406 -12.32 -19.07 -12.31
N VAL A 407 -12.57 -20.27 -12.83
CA VAL A 407 -12.08 -21.54 -12.29
C VAL A 407 -10.61 -21.74 -12.65
N VAL A 408 -9.77 -22.00 -11.65
CA VAL A 408 -8.35 -22.37 -11.78
C VAL A 408 -8.17 -23.88 -11.74
N VAL A 409 -8.90 -24.57 -10.86
CA VAL A 409 -8.94 -26.05 -10.78
C VAL A 409 -10.40 -26.50 -10.82
N ALA A 410 -10.77 -27.34 -11.79
CA ALA A 410 -12.18 -27.73 -12.01
C ALA A 410 -12.83 -28.46 -10.84
N ASN A 411 -12.04 -29.24 -10.08
CA ASN A 411 -12.50 -29.97 -8.91
C ASN A 411 -11.31 -30.28 -7.98
N SER A 412 -11.30 -29.74 -6.76
CA SER A 412 -10.26 -30.06 -5.78
C SER A 412 -10.39 -31.52 -5.30
N PRO A 413 -9.36 -32.37 -5.46
CA PRO A 413 -9.40 -33.77 -5.01
C PRO A 413 -9.27 -33.91 -3.48
N VAL A 414 -8.84 -32.83 -2.81
CA VAL A 414 -8.52 -32.76 -1.37
C VAL A 414 -9.18 -31.52 -0.76
N GLU A 415 -9.35 -31.51 0.56
CA GLU A 415 -9.60 -30.26 1.29
C GLU A 415 -8.25 -29.63 1.59
N LEU A 416 -8.03 -28.36 1.26
CA LEU A 416 -6.84 -27.62 1.69
C LEU A 416 -7.24 -26.79 2.92
N ASN A 417 -6.87 -27.28 4.10
CA ASN A 417 -7.40 -26.80 5.37
C ASN A 417 -6.74 -25.48 5.80
N GLY A 418 -7.50 -24.39 5.75
CA GLY A 418 -7.10 -23.06 6.20
C GLY A 418 -7.68 -22.65 7.54
N ASN A 419 -8.22 -23.61 8.31
CA ASN A 419 -8.87 -23.31 9.57
C ASN A 419 -7.88 -22.67 10.54
N ARG A 420 -8.28 -21.54 11.15
CA ARG A 420 -7.52 -20.78 12.16
C ARG A 420 -6.92 -21.67 13.24
N GLU A 421 -7.67 -22.66 13.72
CA GLU A 421 -7.26 -23.57 14.80
C GLU A 421 -6.27 -24.66 14.34
N ASN A 422 -5.92 -24.71 13.05
CA ASN A 422 -4.88 -25.58 12.49
C ASN A 422 -3.69 -24.75 11.99
N VAL A 423 -3.89 -23.80 11.07
CA VAL A 423 -2.81 -23.05 10.41
C VAL A 423 -1.94 -22.23 11.37
N ARG A 424 -2.45 -21.94 12.58
CA ARG A 424 -1.80 -21.14 13.62
C ARG A 424 -1.12 -21.96 14.73
N VAL A 425 -1.16 -23.29 14.65
CA VAL A 425 -0.71 -24.18 15.74
C VAL A 425 0.11 -25.38 15.25
N ARG A 426 -0.03 -25.78 13.98
CA ARG A 426 0.62 -26.95 13.37
C ARG A 426 0.77 -26.82 11.85
N GLU A 427 1.56 -27.71 11.26
CA GLU A 427 1.65 -27.88 9.80
C GLU A 427 0.29 -28.25 9.21
N THR A 428 -0.07 -27.61 8.10
CA THR A 428 -1.30 -27.86 7.35
C THR A 428 -1.00 -28.09 5.88
N ASN A 429 -1.86 -28.84 5.20
CA ASN A 429 -1.72 -29.05 3.76
C ASN A 429 -1.93 -27.78 2.91
N LEU A 430 -2.82 -26.86 3.34
CA LEU A 430 -2.92 -25.53 2.72
C LEU A 430 -1.63 -24.73 2.91
N GLY A 431 -1.08 -24.74 4.13
CA GLY A 431 0.20 -24.10 4.42
C GLY A 431 1.34 -24.66 3.56
N ASN A 432 1.37 -25.98 3.38
CA ASN A 432 2.36 -26.65 2.53
C ASN A 432 2.22 -26.27 1.05
N VAL A 433 1.02 -26.29 0.46
CA VAL A 433 0.82 -25.95 -0.96
C VAL A 433 1.11 -24.48 -1.26
N VAL A 434 0.78 -23.56 -0.32
CA VAL A 434 1.14 -22.13 -0.46
C VAL A 434 2.65 -21.94 -0.30
N ALA A 435 3.28 -22.57 0.70
CA ALA A 435 4.73 -22.48 0.87
C ALA A 435 5.51 -23.13 -0.29
N ASP A 436 4.95 -24.16 -0.94
CA ASP A 436 5.52 -24.76 -2.15
C ASP A 436 5.39 -23.84 -3.36
N ALA A 437 4.27 -23.13 -3.53
CA ALA A 437 4.14 -22.10 -4.56
C ALA A 437 5.19 -20.98 -4.40
N LEU A 438 5.43 -20.54 -3.16
CA LEU A 438 6.49 -19.58 -2.84
C LEU A 438 7.89 -20.14 -3.13
N TYR A 439 8.14 -21.40 -2.75
CA TYR A 439 9.43 -22.06 -2.98
C TYR A 439 9.71 -22.24 -4.47
N GLU A 440 8.73 -22.71 -5.24
CA GLU A 440 8.86 -22.93 -6.68
C GLU A 440 9.10 -21.62 -7.43
N TYR A 441 8.33 -20.56 -7.14
CA TYR A 441 8.61 -19.22 -7.66
C TYR A 441 10.03 -18.78 -7.31
N GLY A 442 10.44 -18.98 -6.05
CA GLY A 442 11.78 -18.65 -5.56
C GLY A 442 12.93 -19.42 -6.20
N GLN A 443 12.67 -20.46 -6.99
CA GLN A 443 13.73 -21.14 -7.76
C GLN A 443 14.15 -20.41 -9.04
N THR A 444 13.28 -19.54 -9.60
CA THR A 444 13.50 -18.92 -10.92
C THR A 444 13.08 -17.46 -11.02
N GLY A 445 12.24 -16.96 -10.12
CA GLY A 445 11.65 -15.61 -10.16
C GLY A 445 12.44 -14.52 -9.42
N PHE A 446 13.65 -14.84 -8.94
CA PHE A 446 14.55 -13.95 -8.21
C PHE A 446 15.99 -14.12 -8.69
N SER A 447 16.84 -13.15 -8.36
CA SER A 447 18.26 -13.10 -8.71
C SER A 447 19.08 -14.24 -8.06
N HIS A 448 18.58 -14.83 -6.99
CA HIS A 448 19.15 -16.01 -6.35
C HIS A 448 18.11 -17.13 -6.18
N LYS A 449 18.56 -18.38 -6.23
CA LYS A 449 17.73 -19.53 -5.88
C LYS A 449 17.44 -19.55 -4.38
N THR A 450 16.18 -19.74 -4.03
CA THR A 450 15.73 -19.91 -2.65
C THR A 450 16.24 -21.21 -2.03
N ASP A 451 16.71 -21.13 -0.78
CA ASP A 451 17.07 -22.30 0.05
C ASP A 451 15.83 -22.84 0.80
N LEU A 452 14.93 -21.96 1.26
CA LEU A 452 13.70 -22.28 1.98
C LEU A 452 12.61 -21.22 1.79
N ALA A 453 11.34 -21.61 1.89
CA ALA A 453 10.21 -20.68 1.86
C ALA A 453 9.31 -20.83 3.09
N VAL A 454 8.74 -19.73 3.58
CA VAL A 454 7.80 -19.73 4.70
C VAL A 454 6.63 -18.77 4.47
N THR A 455 5.51 -19.02 5.12
CA THR A 455 4.44 -18.01 5.29
C THR A 455 3.78 -18.19 6.66
N ASN A 456 3.28 -17.11 7.25
CA ASN A 456 2.61 -17.13 8.54
C ASN A 456 1.14 -17.58 8.39
N GLY A 457 0.67 -18.43 9.31
CA GLY A 457 -0.71 -18.91 9.36
C GLY A 457 -1.75 -17.81 9.63
N GLY A 458 -1.31 -16.64 10.11
CA GLY A 458 -2.10 -15.41 10.16
C GLY A 458 -2.51 -14.92 8.77
N GLY A 459 -1.62 -15.08 7.78
CA GLY A 459 -1.82 -14.76 6.37
C GLY A 459 -2.82 -15.67 5.65
N LEU A 460 -2.97 -16.92 6.11
CA LEU A 460 -3.92 -17.88 5.54
C LEU A 460 -5.31 -17.68 6.17
N ARG A 461 -6.33 -17.40 5.34
CA ARG A 461 -7.62 -16.90 5.84
C ARG A 461 -8.83 -17.81 5.60
N GLU A 462 -8.78 -18.71 4.61
CA GLU A 462 -9.89 -19.64 4.36
C GLU A 462 -9.47 -21.06 3.93
N THR A 463 -10.42 -21.98 4.02
CA THR A 463 -10.30 -23.39 3.61
C THR A 463 -10.85 -23.60 2.20
N ILE A 464 -10.08 -24.26 1.33
CA ILE A 464 -10.57 -24.70 0.01
C ILE A 464 -11.18 -26.09 0.16
N ALA A 465 -12.49 -26.19 -0.06
CA ALA A 465 -13.24 -27.43 0.15
C ALA A 465 -12.96 -28.50 -0.92
N LYS A 466 -12.92 -29.76 -0.50
CA LYS A 466 -12.90 -30.92 -1.41
C LYS A 466 -14.17 -30.99 -2.26
N GLY A 467 -14.04 -31.45 -3.50
CA GLY A 467 -15.19 -31.74 -4.37
C GLY A 467 -15.84 -30.50 -4.99
N LYS A 468 -15.18 -29.34 -4.92
CA LYS A 468 -15.62 -28.07 -5.52
C LYS A 468 -14.56 -27.55 -6.49
N PRO A 469 -14.94 -26.72 -7.48
CA PRO A 469 -13.96 -25.94 -8.22
C PRO A 469 -13.19 -25.00 -7.28
N ILE A 470 -11.92 -24.75 -7.59
CA ILE A 470 -11.12 -23.69 -6.98
C ILE A 470 -11.13 -22.52 -7.96
N THR A 471 -11.70 -21.39 -7.55
CA THR A 471 -11.78 -20.17 -8.34
C THR A 471 -10.70 -19.15 -7.94
N LYS A 472 -10.51 -18.11 -8.75
CA LYS A 472 -9.69 -16.94 -8.35
C LYS A 472 -10.21 -16.31 -7.06
N GLY A 473 -11.53 -16.26 -6.87
CA GLY A 473 -12.17 -15.77 -5.66
C GLY A 473 -11.79 -16.58 -4.41
N ASP A 474 -11.72 -17.91 -4.52
CA ASP A 474 -11.28 -18.78 -3.42
C ASP A 474 -9.81 -18.53 -3.07
N ILE A 475 -8.95 -18.34 -4.08
CA ILE A 475 -7.51 -18.05 -3.90
C ILE A 475 -7.30 -16.70 -3.20
N ILE A 476 -8.04 -15.67 -3.62
CA ILE A 476 -8.06 -14.35 -2.95
C ILE A 476 -8.63 -14.49 -1.53
N ALA A 477 -9.64 -15.33 -1.31
CA ALA A 477 -10.18 -15.58 0.03
C ALA A 477 -9.15 -16.25 0.95
N VAL A 478 -8.25 -17.09 0.44
CA VAL A 478 -7.11 -17.63 1.20
C VAL A 478 -6.07 -16.53 1.50
N LEU A 479 -5.76 -15.66 0.53
CA LEU A 479 -4.69 -14.66 0.56
C LEU A 479 -5.18 -13.20 0.31
N PRO A 480 -6.09 -12.65 1.15
CA PRO A 480 -6.85 -11.44 0.82
C PRO A 480 -6.10 -10.12 1.05
N PHE A 481 -4.87 -10.19 1.58
CA PHE A 481 -4.09 -9.00 1.95
C PHE A 481 -3.28 -8.40 0.78
N GLY A 482 -3.25 -9.07 -0.38
CA GLY A 482 -2.49 -8.59 -1.54
C GLY A 482 -0.96 -8.61 -1.36
N ASN A 483 -0.45 -9.36 -0.36
CA ASN A 483 0.98 -9.48 -0.10
C ASN A 483 1.74 -9.94 -1.35
N THR A 484 2.91 -9.36 -1.57
CA THR A 484 3.88 -9.79 -2.58
C THR A 484 4.75 -10.93 -2.06
N ILE A 485 5.26 -11.74 -2.99
CA ILE A 485 6.34 -12.69 -2.71
C ILE A 485 7.63 -11.89 -2.53
N THR A 486 8.41 -12.18 -1.50
CA THR A 486 9.64 -11.45 -1.21
C THR A 486 10.79 -12.42 -0.92
N GLN A 487 11.95 -12.21 -1.52
CA GLN A 487 13.20 -12.87 -1.12
C GLN A 487 14.06 -11.93 -0.28
N ILE A 488 14.57 -12.45 0.84
CA ILE A 488 15.55 -11.78 1.70
C ILE A 488 16.75 -12.69 1.99
N LYS A 489 17.90 -12.04 2.18
CA LYS A 489 19.17 -12.68 2.54
C LYS A 489 19.30 -12.78 4.05
N VAL A 490 19.35 -14.00 4.59
CA VAL A 490 19.36 -14.26 6.04
C VAL A 490 20.55 -15.13 6.45
N THR A 491 21.00 -15.01 7.70
CA THR A 491 21.95 -15.99 8.29
C THR A 491 21.20 -17.20 8.83
N GLY A 492 21.90 -18.32 8.99
CA GLY A 492 21.33 -19.48 9.68
C GLY A 492 20.92 -19.19 11.13
N GLN A 493 21.57 -18.23 11.80
CA GLN A 493 21.11 -17.75 13.11
C GLN A 493 19.74 -17.08 13.01
N ASN A 494 19.51 -16.20 12.02
CA ASN A 494 18.19 -15.59 11.82
C ASN A 494 17.10 -16.65 11.55
N ILE A 495 17.42 -17.74 10.81
CA ILE A 495 16.51 -18.86 10.59
C ILE A 495 16.19 -19.59 11.91
N ALA A 496 17.19 -19.83 12.76
CA ALA A 496 16.98 -20.45 14.06
C ALA A 496 16.10 -19.57 14.98
N ASP A 497 16.37 -18.27 15.04
CA ASP A 497 15.61 -17.29 15.83
C ASP A 497 14.17 -17.14 15.30
N MET A 498 13.99 -17.17 13.98
CA MET A 498 12.69 -17.17 13.30
C MET A 498 11.87 -18.40 13.71
N PHE A 499 12.41 -19.62 13.61
CA PHE A 499 11.66 -20.80 14.04
C PHE A 499 11.41 -20.82 15.56
N ALA A 500 12.34 -20.30 16.38
CA ALA A 500 12.12 -20.18 17.82
C ALA A 500 10.97 -19.21 18.15
N LYS A 501 10.85 -18.11 17.40
CA LYS A 501 9.73 -17.17 17.45
C LYS A 501 8.41 -17.82 17.01
N SER A 502 8.41 -18.57 15.91
CA SER A 502 7.24 -19.32 15.40
C SER A 502 6.67 -20.31 16.43
N LEU A 503 7.56 -21.02 17.12
CA LEU A 503 7.23 -22.09 18.07
C LEU A 503 7.20 -21.59 19.53
N GLY A 504 7.15 -20.26 19.74
CA GLY A 504 7.28 -19.62 21.05
C GLY A 504 6.00 -19.51 21.88
N SER A 505 4.82 -19.80 21.32
CA SER A 505 3.51 -19.75 22.03
C SER A 505 3.48 -20.63 23.29
N ILE A 506 2.62 -20.31 24.26
CA ILE A 506 2.34 -21.24 25.37
C ILE A 506 1.58 -22.47 24.87
N VAL A 507 1.46 -23.51 25.71
CA VAL A 507 0.69 -24.72 25.39
C VAL A 507 -0.81 -24.47 25.58
N GLN A 508 -1.64 -25.04 24.69
CA GLN A 508 -3.10 -25.04 24.85
C GLN A 508 -3.53 -25.97 25.99
N GLU A 509 -4.40 -25.47 26.86
CA GLU A 509 -5.03 -26.27 27.91
C GLU A 509 -6.56 -26.24 27.83
N LYS A 510 -7.18 -27.40 28.06
CA LYS A 510 -8.62 -27.55 28.23
C LYS A 510 -8.88 -28.39 29.48
N ASP A 511 -9.73 -27.88 30.37
CA ASP A 511 -10.08 -28.53 31.65
C ASP A 511 -8.83 -28.91 32.49
N GLY A 512 -7.80 -28.07 32.46
CA GLY A 512 -6.52 -28.28 33.17
C GLY A 512 -5.64 -29.39 32.58
N LYS A 513 -5.87 -29.78 31.32
CA LYS A 513 -5.07 -30.78 30.59
C LYS A 513 -4.59 -30.21 29.25
N PRO A 514 -3.36 -30.53 28.81
CA PRO A 514 -2.90 -30.13 27.48
C PRO A 514 -3.80 -30.69 26.37
N VAL A 515 -4.15 -29.85 25.39
CA VAL A 515 -4.77 -30.32 24.14
C VAL A 515 -3.66 -30.97 23.31
N LEU A 516 -3.84 -32.23 22.90
CA LEU A 516 -2.81 -32.98 22.16
C LEU A 516 -3.07 -32.97 20.65
N ASP A 517 -1.98 -32.98 19.88
CA ASP A 517 -1.97 -33.23 18.45
C ASP A 517 -2.09 -34.74 18.13
N GLU A 518 -2.14 -35.07 16.84
CA GLU A 518 -2.22 -36.43 16.32
C GLU A 518 -0.99 -37.30 16.66
N ASN A 519 0.11 -36.69 17.12
CA ASN A 519 1.37 -37.33 17.51
C ASN A 519 1.48 -37.52 19.04
N GLY A 520 0.48 -37.07 19.81
CA GLY A 520 0.48 -37.11 21.26
C GLY A 520 1.35 -36.02 21.93
N GLN A 521 1.68 -34.95 21.21
CA GLN A 521 2.37 -33.77 21.74
C GLN A 521 1.37 -32.65 22.05
N PRO A 522 1.58 -31.84 23.10
CA PRO A 522 0.77 -30.65 23.34
C PRO A 522 0.74 -29.66 22.17
N LEU A 523 -0.44 -29.17 21.79
CA LEU A 523 -0.59 -28.08 20.84
C LEU A 523 -0.18 -26.74 21.46
N LEU A 524 0.26 -25.81 20.60
CA LEU A 524 0.58 -24.43 20.99
C LEU A 524 -0.63 -23.50 20.81
N GLU A 525 -0.76 -22.47 21.65
CA GLU A 525 -1.82 -21.45 21.53
C GLU A 525 -1.79 -20.76 20.15
N PRO A 526 -2.95 -20.58 19.47
CA PRO A 526 -3.03 -20.05 18.10
C PRO A 526 -2.31 -18.72 17.87
N SER A 527 -1.12 -18.79 17.25
CA SER A 527 -0.33 -17.62 16.86
C SER A 527 -0.54 -17.27 15.39
N GLY A 528 -0.82 -16.00 15.09
CA GLY A 528 -0.76 -15.51 13.71
C GLY A 528 0.61 -15.78 13.07
N GLY A 529 1.68 -15.64 13.85
CA GLY A 529 3.04 -15.84 13.40
C GLY A 529 3.48 -17.29 13.18
N PHE A 530 2.67 -18.32 13.46
CA PHE A 530 3.11 -19.71 13.25
C PHE A 530 3.44 -19.96 11.76
N LEU A 531 4.62 -20.50 11.46
CA LEU A 531 5.11 -20.66 10.08
C LEU A 531 4.71 -22.00 9.46
N GLN A 532 4.10 -21.88 8.28
CA GLN A 532 3.97 -22.95 7.29
C GLN A 532 5.22 -22.91 6.38
N VAL A 533 5.73 -24.07 5.95
CA VAL A 533 7.12 -24.21 5.52
C VAL A 533 7.25 -24.99 4.21
N SER A 534 8.21 -24.61 3.37
CA SER A 534 8.80 -25.44 2.31
C SER A 534 10.31 -25.27 2.27
N GLY A 535 11.02 -26.24 1.67
CA GLY A 535 12.48 -26.26 1.63
C GLY A 535 13.19 -26.47 2.98
N ALA A 536 12.47 -26.65 4.09
CA ALA A 536 13.07 -26.93 5.40
C ALA A 536 12.29 -28.00 6.19
N LYS A 537 12.96 -28.60 7.17
CA LYS A 537 12.38 -29.44 8.22
C LYS A 537 12.79 -28.91 9.59
N VAL A 538 11.83 -28.81 10.51
CA VAL A 538 12.01 -28.30 11.86
C VAL A 538 11.43 -29.32 12.82
N TYR A 539 12.27 -29.92 13.65
CA TYR A 539 11.88 -30.91 14.65
C TYR A 539 11.72 -30.22 16.00
N TYR A 540 10.58 -30.38 16.65
CA TYR A 540 10.29 -29.70 17.92
C TYR A 540 9.49 -30.55 18.91
N ASP A 541 9.79 -30.35 20.21
CA ASP A 541 9.13 -30.99 21.35
C ASP A 541 8.43 -29.90 22.18
N THR A 542 7.10 -29.90 22.18
CA THR A 542 6.30 -28.88 22.89
C THR A 542 6.23 -29.08 24.39
N THR A 543 6.67 -30.23 24.92
CA THR A 543 6.81 -30.48 26.36
C THR A 543 7.99 -29.73 26.97
N LEU A 544 8.91 -29.23 26.14
CA LEU A 544 10.04 -28.41 26.56
C LEU A 544 9.65 -26.92 26.71
N PRO A 545 10.37 -26.16 27.57
CA PRO A 545 10.32 -24.70 27.60
C PRO A 545 10.57 -24.09 26.22
N ALA A 546 9.90 -22.97 25.91
CA ALA A 546 9.89 -22.36 24.58
C ALA A 546 11.29 -22.13 23.97
N ASP A 547 12.27 -21.75 24.79
CA ASP A 547 13.68 -21.54 24.41
C ASP A 547 14.44 -22.83 24.05
N LYS A 548 13.85 -24.01 24.28
CA LYS A 548 14.48 -25.33 24.13
C LYS A 548 13.69 -26.31 23.26
N ARG A 549 12.54 -25.90 22.71
CA ARG A 549 11.66 -26.78 21.93
C ARG A 549 12.29 -27.31 20.65
N ILE A 550 13.10 -26.51 19.98
CA ILE A 550 13.72 -26.90 18.70
C ILE A 550 14.82 -27.93 18.97
N LEU A 551 14.59 -29.13 18.46
CA LEU A 551 15.52 -30.26 18.52
C LEU A 551 16.48 -30.28 17.33
N GLY A 552 16.08 -29.68 16.20
CA GLY A 552 16.94 -29.49 15.03
C GLY A 552 16.20 -28.86 13.86
N ILE A 553 16.98 -28.24 12.98
CA ILE A 553 16.52 -27.65 11.71
C ILE A 553 17.40 -28.22 10.61
N GLU A 554 16.77 -28.66 9.52
CA GLU A 554 17.42 -29.12 8.29
C GLU A 554 16.91 -28.30 7.11
N ILE A 555 17.81 -27.83 6.26
CA ILE A 555 17.50 -27.07 5.05
C ILE A 555 17.73 -27.97 3.83
N LYS A 556 16.82 -27.91 2.86
CA LYS A 556 16.94 -28.61 1.59
C LYS A 556 17.96 -27.90 0.72
N ASN A 557 19.02 -28.60 0.35
CA ASN A 557 19.96 -28.15 -0.66
C ASN A 557 19.24 -28.14 -2.03
N PRO A 558 19.08 -26.97 -2.70
CA PRO A 558 18.30 -26.87 -3.94
C PRO A 558 18.99 -27.51 -5.15
N GLU A 559 20.27 -27.85 -5.06
CA GLU A 559 21.02 -28.51 -6.15
C GLU A 559 20.98 -30.04 -6.02
N THR A 560 21.10 -30.57 -4.79
CA THR A 560 21.14 -32.03 -4.55
C THR A 560 19.79 -32.62 -4.12
N GLY A 561 18.83 -31.77 -3.74
CA GLY A 561 17.53 -32.16 -3.19
C GLY A 561 17.58 -32.76 -1.78
N LYS A 562 18.77 -32.90 -1.17
CA LYS A 562 18.96 -33.50 0.15
C LYS A 562 18.75 -32.48 1.27
N TYR A 563 18.29 -32.95 2.44
CA TYR A 563 18.22 -32.13 3.65
C TYR A 563 19.55 -32.20 4.40
N GLU A 564 20.06 -31.02 4.79
CA GLU A 564 21.32 -30.82 5.49
C GLU A 564 21.08 -30.01 6.77
N LYS A 565 21.81 -30.29 7.85
CA LYS A 565 21.66 -29.57 9.12
C LYS A 565 21.94 -28.07 8.95
N LEU A 566 21.10 -27.23 9.56
CA LEU A 566 21.25 -25.78 9.54
C LEU A 566 22.64 -25.34 10.06
N ASN A 567 23.46 -24.78 9.18
CA ASN A 567 24.68 -24.08 9.56
C ASN A 567 24.32 -22.63 9.93
N LEU A 568 24.50 -22.26 11.20
CA LEU A 568 24.14 -20.94 11.74
C LEU A 568 24.91 -19.77 11.11
N ALA A 569 26.16 -20.01 10.67
CA ALA A 569 27.02 -19.00 10.05
C ALA A 569 26.86 -18.91 8.52
N LYS A 570 26.22 -19.88 7.87
CA LYS A 570 25.92 -19.83 6.43
C LYS A 570 24.85 -18.75 6.16
N THR A 571 24.97 -18.08 5.02
CA THR A 571 23.92 -17.26 4.41
C THR A 571 22.97 -18.13 3.59
N TYR A 572 21.67 -17.85 3.67
CA TYR A 572 20.61 -18.48 2.89
C TYR A 572 19.73 -17.40 2.25
N TYR A 573 19.04 -17.78 1.16
CA TYR A 573 17.98 -16.99 0.57
C TYR A 573 16.62 -17.54 0.99
N LEU A 574 15.86 -16.72 1.72
CA LEU A 574 14.54 -17.03 2.27
C LEU A 574 13.48 -16.35 1.42
N THR A 575 12.57 -17.13 0.82
CA THR A 575 11.33 -16.58 0.25
C THR A 575 10.23 -16.56 1.29
N THR A 576 9.50 -15.45 1.36
CA THR A 576 8.40 -15.24 2.30
C THR A 576 7.41 -14.22 1.71
N ASN A 577 6.54 -13.68 2.53
CA ASN A 577 5.71 -12.52 2.18
C ASN A 577 6.34 -11.20 2.67
N ASP A 578 6.02 -10.09 2.02
CA ASP A 578 6.52 -8.74 2.34
C ASP A 578 6.32 -8.35 3.82
N PHE A 579 5.17 -8.67 4.40
CA PHE A 579 4.85 -8.43 5.81
C PHE A 579 5.85 -9.13 6.76
N LEU A 580 6.18 -10.40 6.53
CA LEU A 580 7.19 -11.13 7.29
C LEU A 580 8.61 -10.61 6.99
N ALA A 581 8.92 -10.28 5.74
CA ALA A 581 10.20 -9.66 5.36
C ALA A 581 10.39 -8.27 6.02
N ALA A 582 9.31 -7.61 6.44
CA ALA A 582 9.30 -6.38 7.22
C ALA A 582 9.32 -6.59 8.74
N GLY A 583 9.37 -7.84 9.23
CA GLY A 583 9.35 -8.15 10.66
C GLY A 583 7.96 -8.16 11.30
N GLY A 584 6.89 -8.23 10.48
CA GLY A 584 5.51 -8.48 10.92
C GLY A 584 5.39 -9.71 11.81
N ASP A 585 4.29 -9.84 12.58
CA ASP A 585 4.12 -10.82 13.68
C ASP A 585 5.26 -10.83 14.73
N GLY A 586 6.13 -9.81 14.73
CA GLY A 586 7.29 -9.69 15.59
C GLY A 586 8.49 -10.52 15.14
N TYR A 587 8.65 -10.74 13.83
CA TYR A 587 9.81 -11.37 13.20
C TYR A 587 10.98 -10.39 13.01
N SER A 588 11.33 -9.63 14.05
CA SER A 588 12.34 -8.55 13.99
C SER A 588 13.79 -9.00 13.73
N MET A 589 14.03 -10.31 13.60
CA MET A 589 15.31 -10.88 13.13
C MET A 589 15.39 -10.97 11.60
N LEU A 590 14.27 -10.72 10.90
CA LEU A 590 14.18 -10.57 9.44
C LEU A 590 14.27 -9.08 9.06
N GLY A 591 14.56 -8.81 7.80
CA GLY A 591 14.73 -7.45 7.28
C GLY A 591 15.87 -7.37 6.26
N GLY A 592 16.39 -6.16 6.06
CA GLY A 592 17.43 -5.87 5.07
C GLY A 592 16.86 -5.59 3.67
N ALA A 593 17.74 -5.64 2.66
CA ALA A 593 17.37 -5.46 1.26
C ALA A 593 16.48 -6.63 0.78
N ARG A 594 15.53 -6.31 -0.11
CA ARG A 594 14.47 -7.20 -0.57
C ARG A 594 14.43 -7.25 -2.09
N GLU A 595 14.14 -8.42 -2.63
CA GLU A 595 13.70 -8.60 -4.01
C GLU A 595 12.24 -9.06 -3.97
N GLU A 596 11.35 -8.43 -4.74
CA GLU A 596 9.90 -8.67 -4.68
C GLU A 596 9.38 -9.26 -5.99
N GLY A 597 8.33 -10.07 -5.91
CA GLY A 597 7.78 -10.85 -7.01
C GLY A 597 6.44 -10.31 -7.50
N PRO A 598 5.59 -11.18 -8.07
CA PRO A 598 4.16 -10.92 -8.17
C PRO A 598 3.50 -10.99 -6.77
N SER A 599 2.20 -10.71 -6.73
CA SER A 599 1.38 -10.99 -5.55
C SER A 599 1.27 -12.50 -5.30
N MET A 600 1.13 -12.89 -4.03
CA MET A 600 1.09 -14.31 -3.65
C MET A 600 -0.09 -15.07 -4.25
N ASP A 601 -1.24 -14.41 -4.43
CA ASP A 601 -2.44 -15.00 -5.04
C ASP A 601 -2.22 -15.39 -6.51
N VAL A 602 -1.46 -14.59 -7.27
CA VAL A 602 -1.12 -14.88 -8.67
C VAL A 602 -0.22 -16.11 -8.75
N ALA A 603 0.88 -16.15 -8.01
CA ALA A 603 1.78 -17.30 -8.03
C ALA A 603 1.12 -18.56 -7.45
N PHE A 604 0.24 -18.42 -6.45
CA PHE A 604 -0.52 -19.56 -5.93
C PHE A 604 -1.52 -20.08 -6.98
N ALA A 605 -2.19 -19.21 -7.74
CA ALA A 605 -3.02 -19.62 -8.87
C ALA A 605 -2.22 -20.36 -9.95
N ASP A 606 -1.06 -19.82 -10.35
CA ASP A 606 -0.17 -20.44 -11.33
C ASP A 606 0.39 -21.81 -10.85
N TYR A 607 0.62 -21.94 -9.54
CA TYR A 607 1.01 -23.21 -8.92
C TYR A 607 -0.13 -24.23 -8.90
N LEU A 608 -1.32 -23.82 -8.47
CA LEU A 608 -2.51 -24.68 -8.44
C LEU A 608 -2.90 -25.18 -9.85
N ALA A 609 -2.74 -24.35 -10.88
CA ALA A 609 -3.11 -24.69 -12.26
C ALA A 609 -2.29 -25.87 -12.86
N LYS A 610 -1.13 -26.21 -12.29
CA LYS A 610 -0.21 -27.24 -12.80
C LYS A 610 0.13 -28.35 -11.81
N THR A 611 -0.32 -28.26 -10.56
CA THR A 611 0.08 -29.15 -9.47
C THR A 611 -0.93 -30.28 -9.26
N ASP A 612 -0.43 -31.51 -9.07
CA ASP A 612 -1.25 -32.61 -8.59
C ASP A 612 -1.56 -32.45 -7.09
N LEU A 613 -2.77 -31.95 -6.82
CA LEU A 613 -3.24 -31.69 -5.46
C LEU A 613 -3.43 -32.97 -4.61
N THR A 614 -3.38 -34.17 -5.20
CA THR A 614 -3.44 -35.42 -4.40
C THR A 614 -2.23 -35.60 -3.49
N ALA A 615 -1.08 -34.96 -3.81
CA ALA A 615 0.09 -34.90 -2.93
C ALA A 615 -0.21 -34.23 -1.57
N TYR A 616 -1.28 -33.42 -1.49
CA TYR A 616 -1.70 -32.67 -0.30
C TYR A 616 -2.89 -33.32 0.43
N ALA A 617 -3.14 -34.62 0.23
CA ALA A 617 -4.31 -35.31 0.79
C ALA A 617 -4.34 -35.44 2.33
N VAL A 618 -3.19 -35.37 3.01
CA VAL A 618 -3.12 -35.45 4.48
C VAL A 618 -3.19 -34.05 5.07
N VAL A 619 -4.28 -33.73 5.77
CA VAL A 619 -4.59 -32.37 6.29
C VAL A 619 -3.52 -31.83 7.23
N ASN A 620 -3.08 -32.64 8.20
CA ASN A 620 -2.02 -32.30 9.17
C ASN A 620 -0.83 -33.28 8.97
N PRO A 621 0.06 -33.06 7.98
CA PRO A 621 1.00 -34.09 7.54
C PRO A 621 2.24 -34.29 8.42
N ASN A 622 2.54 -33.36 9.36
CA ASN A 622 3.67 -33.43 10.30
C ASN A 622 5.01 -33.83 9.64
N SER A 623 5.32 -33.23 8.49
CA SER A 623 6.36 -33.65 7.55
C SER A 623 7.49 -32.63 7.35
N ARG A 624 7.25 -31.38 7.75
CA ARG A 624 8.12 -30.19 7.60
C ARG A 624 8.23 -29.43 8.93
N THR A 625 7.13 -29.18 9.62
CA THR A 625 7.13 -28.65 10.99
C THR A 625 6.71 -29.79 11.91
N ILE A 626 7.71 -30.57 12.33
CA ILE A 626 7.59 -31.93 12.85
C ILE A 626 7.53 -31.91 14.38
N SER A 627 6.31 -32.04 14.90
CA SER A 627 5.99 -32.23 16.31
C SER A 627 6.39 -33.65 16.73
N ILE A 628 7.33 -33.77 17.68
CA ILE A 628 7.94 -35.05 18.07
C ILE A 628 8.59 -34.97 19.46
N SER A 629 8.49 -36.04 20.26
CA SER A 629 9.20 -36.07 21.54
C SER A 629 10.72 -36.17 21.36
N THR A 630 11.46 -35.56 22.28
CA THR A 630 12.94 -35.62 22.37
C THR A 630 13.46 -37.07 22.31
N ALA A 631 12.73 -38.02 22.88
CA ALA A 631 13.10 -39.44 22.88
C ALA A 631 12.91 -40.11 21.50
N GLN A 632 11.85 -39.78 20.76
CA GLN A 632 11.65 -40.28 19.39
C GLN A 632 12.66 -39.64 18.43
N TYR A 633 12.92 -38.34 18.55
CA TYR A 633 13.89 -37.65 17.71
C TYR A 633 15.32 -38.19 17.87
N LYS A 634 15.75 -38.51 19.10
CA LYS A 634 17.03 -39.22 19.33
C LYS A 634 17.10 -40.55 18.58
N LYS A 635 16.03 -41.36 18.63
CA LYS A 635 15.96 -42.62 17.87
C LYS A 635 16.09 -42.41 16.36
N LEU A 636 15.50 -41.34 15.81
CA LEU A 636 15.67 -40.98 14.39
C LEU A 636 17.13 -40.64 14.07
N GLN A 637 17.81 -39.86 14.92
CA GLN A 637 19.23 -39.54 14.76
C GLN A 637 20.12 -40.79 14.84
N ASP A 638 19.85 -41.68 15.79
CA ASP A 638 20.59 -42.95 15.96
C ASP A 638 20.40 -43.88 14.75
N GLN A 639 19.19 -43.94 14.19
CA GLN A 639 18.89 -44.70 12.97
C GLN A 639 19.62 -44.12 11.76
N ALA A 640 19.62 -42.79 11.58
CA ALA A 640 20.35 -42.13 10.51
C ALA A 640 21.86 -42.35 10.63
N ALA A 641 22.43 -42.30 11.85
CA ALA A 641 23.84 -42.57 12.09
C ALA A 641 24.24 -44.04 11.82
N ASN A 642 23.34 -44.99 12.07
CA ASN A 642 23.58 -46.42 11.81
C ASN A 642 23.42 -46.81 10.33
N GLN A 643 22.80 -45.97 9.49
CA GLN A 643 22.81 -46.14 8.03
C GLN A 643 24.13 -45.65 7.38
N VAL A 644 25.07 -45.08 8.15
CA VAL A 644 26.32 -44.46 7.64
C VAL A 644 27.56 -45.04 8.35
N LYS A 645 27.86 -46.33 8.13
CA LYS A 645 29.12 -47.02 8.53
C LYS A 645 29.42 -48.20 7.58
N PRO A 646 30.70 -48.62 7.44
CA PRO A 646 31.74 -48.00 6.61
C PRO A 646 32.08 -48.87 5.37
N ASN A 647 32.87 -48.34 4.43
CA ASN A 647 33.26 -49.08 3.22
C ASN A 647 34.20 -50.27 3.52
N GLU A 648 33.98 -51.41 2.86
CA GLU A 648 34.70 -52.67 3.05
C GLU A 648 36.04 -52.77 2.28
N THR A 649 37.04 -51.94 2.61
CA THR A 649 38.43 -52.20 2.16
C THR A 649 39.43 -51.78 3.25
N GLY A 650 39.81 -52.74 4.09
CA GLY A 650 40.82 -52.53 5.13
C GLY A 650 42.25 -52.69 4.59
N GLU A 651 42.82 -51.65 3.99
CA GLU A 651 44.25 -51.57 3.71
C GLU A 651 44.87 -50.26 4.25
N LYS A 652 46.17 -50.33 4.58
CA LYS A 652 46.97 -49.20 5.06
C LYS A 652 47.98 -48.80 3.99
N GLU A 653 47.99 -47.54 3.61
CA GLU A 653 49.14 -46.93 2.93
C GLU A 653 49.52 -45.60 3.61
N LEU A 654 50.76 -45.15 3.45
CA LEU A 654 51.45 -44.23 4.34
C LEU A 654 51.97 -42.97 3.63
N VAL A 655 51.52 -41.79 4.12
CA VAL A 655 52.14 -40.44 4.05
C VAL A 655 52.35 -39.79 2.65
N PRO A 656 52.52 -38.45 2.51
CA PRO A 656 52.90 -37.44 3.51
C PRO A 656 51.88 -36.34 3.85
N ALA A 657 52.15 -35.67 4.97
CA ALA A 657 51.26 -34.71 5.61
C ALA A 657 51.46 -33.25 5.15
N VAL A 658 50.36 -32.49 5.18
CA VAL A 658 50.38 -31.06 5.53
C VAL A 658 49.42 -30.86 6.71
N GLN A 659 49.81 -29.99 7.65
CA GLN A 659 49.25 -29.93 9.00
C GLN A 659 47.87 -29.28 9.07
N THR A 660 46.95 -29.91 9.80
CA THR A 660 45.90 -29.19 10.56
C THR A 660 45.75 -29.79 11.95
N ASN A 661 46.38 -29.16 12.96
CA ASN A 661 45.78 -29.10 14.29
C ASN A 661 44.45 -28.30 14.13
N THR A 662 43.35 -28.55 14.85
CA THR A 662 43.26 -29.16 16.19
C THR A 662 41.89 -29.83 16.41
N ALA A 663 41.89 -30.98 17.07
CA ALA A 663 40.78 -31.62 17.81
C ALA A 663 39.32 -31.24 17.48
N GLN A 664 38.62 -32.12 16.75
CA GLN A 664 37.17 -32.24 16.89
C GLN A 664 36.82 -32.70 18.31
N ARG A 665 36.03 -31.91 19.04
CA ARG A 665 35.22 -32.41 20.17
C ARG A 665 33.77 -32.48 19.73
N THR A 666 33.15 -33.64 19.89
CA THR A 666 31.70 -33.80 19.87
C THR A 666 31.08 -32.92 20.94
N ALA A 667 30.34 -31.89 20.51
CA ALA A 667 29.50 -31.08 21.36
C ALA A 667 28.10 -31.01 20.74
N THR A 668 27.09 -31.53 21.44
CA THR A 668 25.71 -31.11 21.24
C THR A 668 25.61 -29.65 21.67
N ILE A 669 25.51 -28.73 20.72
CA ILE A 669 25.36 -27.30 21.00
C ILE A 669 23.88 -27.04 21.32
N PRO A 670 23.51 -26.62 22.55
CA PRO A 670 22.17 -26.11 22.81
C PRO A 670 22.00 -24.73 22.13
N VAL A 671 20.88 -24.53 21.43
CA VAL A 671 20.52 -23.22 20.88
C VAL A 671 20.05 -22.31 22.01
N ASN A 672 21.00 -21.67 22.70
CA ASN A 672 20.70 -20.69 23.74
C ASN A 672 20.41 -19.31 23.12
N VAL A 673 19.13 -19.01 22.86
CA VAL A 673 18.68 -17.70 22.38
C VAL A 673 19.03 -16.61 23.41
N HIS A 674 20.02 -15.78 23.10
CA HIS A 674 20.41 -14.65 23.95
C HIS A 674 19.52 -13.44 23.71
N LYS A 675 18.88 -12.93 24.76
CA LYS A 675 18.28 -11.58 24.74
C LYS A 675 19.38 -10.52 24.85
N GLN A 676 19.79 -9.93 23.74
CA GLN A 676 20.48 -8.63 23.73
C GLN A 676 19.69 -7.63 22.89
N PHE A 677 18.91 -6.80 23.58
CA PHE A 677 18.58 -5.47 23.09
C PHE A 677 19.79 -4.57 23.36
N MET A 678 20.36 -3.99 22.30
CA MET A 678 21.29 -2.86 22.38
C MET A 678 20.91 -1.85 21.29
N PRO A 679 20.78 -0.55 21.61
CA PRO A 679 20.42 0.47 20.62
C PRO A 679 21.60 0.74 19.68
N SER A 680 21.38 0.66 18.37
CA SER A 680 22.43 0.89 17.38
C SER A 680 22.74 2.38 17.20
N SER A 681 23.91 2.81 17.63
CA SER A 681 24.47 4.13 17.34
C SER A 681 25.70 4.03 16.44
N GLN A 682 25.52 4.07 15.12
CA GLN A 682 26.55 4.66 14.23
C GLN A 682 26.04 5.00 12.83
N LYS A 683 26.51 6.14 12.31
CA LYS A 683 26.22 6.66 10.97
C LYS A 683 27.14 6.02 9.92
N SER A 684 26.58 5.32 8.95
CA SER A 684 26.98 5.36 7.53
C SER A 684 26.01 4.50 6.71
N LEU A 685 25.49 5.05 5.62
CA LEU A 685 24.62 4.32 4.68
C LEU A 685 25.47 3.64 3.59
N PRO A 686 25.05 2.48 3.06
CA PRO A 686 25.77 1.80 1.99
C PRO A 686 25.60 2.52 0.65
N GLU A 687 26.69 2.59 -0.12
CA GLU A 687 26.64 3.04 -1.51
C GLU A 687 25.88 2.00 -2.36
N THR A 688 24.88 2.46 -3.11
CA THR A 688 24.10 1.63 -4.04
C THR A 688 24.35 2.08 -5.48
N GLY A 689 25.46 1.60 -6.04
CA GLY A 689 25.82 1.79 -7.43
C GLY A 689 26.86 0.77 -7.86
N THR A 690 26.57 0.01 -8.92
CA THR A 690 27.54 -0.89 -9.55
C THR A 690 28.61 -0.08 -10.27
N THR A 691 29.77 0.09 -9.64
CA THR A 691 30.94 0.75 -10.22
C THR A 691 31.70 -0.19 -11.16
N ASP A 692 31.03 -0.67 -12.21
CA ASP A 692 31.68 -1.38 -13.32
C ASP A 692 32.35 -0.38 -14.29
N THR A 693 33.21 0.48 -13.73
CA THR A 693 33.99 1.49 -14.46
C THR A 693 35.26 0.89 -15.07
N THR A 694 35.15 -0.27 -15.72
CA THR A 694 36.28 -0.93 -16.39
C THR A 694 36.01 -1.43 -17.81
N PHE A 695 35.29 -0.68 -18.67
CA PHE A 695 35.50 -0.81 -20.14
C PHE A 695 35.20 0.42 -21.03
N ILE A 696 34.74 1.56 -20.50
CA ILE A 696 34.49 2.79 -21.29
C ILE A 696 35.30 3.98 -20.75
N SER A 697 36.62 3.94 -20.93
CA SER A 697 37.50 5.11 -20.75
C SER A 697 38.57 5.26 -21.83
N LEU A 698 38.68 4.31 -22.77
CA LEU A 698 39.74 4.27 -23.78
C LEU A 698 39.30 4.69 -25.21
N LEU A 699 38.28 5.54 -25.33
CA LEU A 699 37.95 6.19 -26.62
C LEU A 699 37.49 7.66 -26.51
N GLY A 700 37.54 8.26 -25.32
CA GLY A 700 37.16 9.67 -25.08
C GLY A 700 38.33 10.65 -24.95
N PHE A 701 39.57 10.17 -24.83
CA PHE A 701 40.71 10.98 -24.37
C PHE A 701 41.70 11.44 -25.46
N VAL A 702 41.34 11.32 -26.75
CA VAL A 702 42.25 11.61 -27.89
C VAL A 702 41.86 12.85 -28.70
N VAL A 703 40.69 13.46 -28.46
CA VAL A 703 40.23 14.65 -29.22
C VAL A 703 40.17 15.95 -28.38
N GLY A 704 40.32 15.86 -27.05
CA GLY A 704 40.19 17.01 -26.13
C GLY A 704 41.48 17.78 -25.78
N LEU A 705 42.64 17.43 -26.36
CA LEU A 705 43.95 17.95 -25.92
C LEU A 705 44.83 18.57 -27.03
N LEU A 706 44.27 18.80 -28.22
CA LEU A 706 44.92 19.54 -29.32
C LEU A 706 44.20 20.86 -29.62
N GLY A 707 44.05 21.70 -28.59
CA GLY A 707 43.54 23.06 -28.72
C GLY A 707 43.68 23.82 -27.40
N LEU A 708 44.53 24.86 -27.40
CA LEU A 708 44.87 25.76 -26.28
C LEU A 708 46.10 25.40 -25.41
N SER A 709 47.31 25.45 -25.99
CA SER A 709 48.50 25.93 -25.27
C SER A 709 49.68 26.28 -26.18
N ARG A 710 49.62 27.45 -26.83
CA ARG A 710 50.79 28.27 -27.25
C ARG A 710 50.31 29.52 -27.98
N PHE A 711 50.28 30.67 -27.29
CA PHE A 711 51.07 31.85 -27.68
C PHE A 711 51.19 32.80 -26.48
N LYS A 712 52.25 33.61 -26.47
CA LYS A 712 52.74 34.31 -25.28
C LYS A 712 52.03 35.66 -25.03
N LYS A 713 51.89 35.97 -23.75
CA LYS A 713 52.14 37.28 -23.11
C LYS A 713 52.98 38.25 -23.96
N ASP A 714 52.54 39.50 -24.14
CA ASP A 714 53.00 40.63 -23.31
C ASP A 714 52.39 42.00 -23.69
N HIS A 715 52.15 42.81 -22.64
CA HIS A 715 52.17 44.29 -22.56
C HIS A 715 51.23 45.24 -23.33
N LYS A 716 50.67 46.18 -22.52
CA LYS A 716 50.07 47.51 -22.83
C LYS A 716 48.70 47.48 -23.54
N GLU A 717 47.77 48.39 -23.23
CA GLU A 717 47.82 49.62 -22.40
C GLU A 717 46.60 49.71 -21.48
#